data_AF-A0A946EAN5-F1
#
_entry.id   AF-A0A946EAN5-F1
#
_cell.length_a   1.000
_cell.length_b   1.000
_cell.length_c   1.000
_cell.angle_alpha   90.00
_cell.angle_beta   90.00
_cell.angle_gamma   90.00
#
_symmetry.space_group_name_H-M   'P 1'
#
loop_
_entity.id
_entity.type
_entity.pdbx_description
1 polymer ?
#
loop_
_entity_poly.entity_id
_entity_poly.type
_entity_poly.pdbx_seq_one_letter_code
_entity_poly.pdbx_strand_id
1 'polypeptide(L)'
;MKRLVYYGLVAILCFILGAFSFKYRHWLKPAEQPIESKGRIVPPIQEIKLDTVHLCIADSAYNLLKKNRLEALKNDLLTKDYRDKVLSELVYNRDTFRVEIRLKGDRKDHWEHAFKWSFRVKVKKGRAINGIKVFNFQQPHTRGNLNEWYFHELLHHFGLMNLRYKFVRTFINGQDAGVYAIEEYFDKRLIENNGLREGITFRFNTSKYWPYWPGLNSNYFQGSPIEPFNLGKKELGNPRFEQFLVAKDLVIGYAKGEYTLDEVFNVDQLAKYFAITDLTGHPHGAFIDNIKFYYNPIISRIEPIGYDNSIIKSIGHQSIVGLRYLLGERRWINQAREVKNYPTWHDQLFADEIFQKAYFKALEEVSNDNEIQTMNESIEEVLVQNLSKIRLNKSDYSFSGDQLVKKNAAFIRKFITPKHALETYIIDKDTVKNELEIEFNNTHYAPLQFIGLKYKDSLIIHNRSLPILQASSIPGIQSHSVKEKFTIPSELLKKKKFVKRLSVVYTIPGTTKTFESTPYRWSFQDPKNVSEIIKTRKPNCENFPFIKRHPDFVEIPKGQHVISENLTVGPNQQLIIKAGAKITLKNEASIICYGGIQMIGNENELIQITGEGGNGILVINSPVRSKLMHVAFNKLSNFELQYWKLPSAITFYQSDVDIEYVSFENNLRGDDYLNVFRSDVSLQNSSFKNTNADAFDGDFVFGTVRNVSFDSIGNDALDFSGSQMGLYSLQMNGIADKAISGGERSMLKCMNLKIENCELAINSKDDSHVEIINSTLKNCKVAYVVFLKKAEYGPGWIDARAVNLENCKVEALVEYRSNFFLNGVKQEHTHQSIKEMLYGNEFGKNSKTPNQ
;
A
#
# COMPACT_ATOMS: atom_id res chain seq x y z
N MET A 1 -22.79 -33.25 -1.47
CA MET A 1 -23.52 -32.93 -2.72
C MET A 1 -23.67 -31.43 -2.98
N LYS A 2 -24.34 -30.63 -2.13
CA LYS A 2 -24.54 -29.17 -2.38
C LYS A 2 -23.25 -28.36 -2.63
N ARG A 3 -22.17 -28.63 -1.89
CA ARG A 3 -20.85 -27.98 -2.11
C ARG A 3 -20.22 -28.35 -3.45
N LEU A 4 -20.36 -29.61 -3.89
CA LEU A 4 -19.82 -30.08 -5.17
C LEU A 4 -20.56 -29.43 -6.35
N VAL A 5 -21.88 -29.26 -6.24
CA VAL A 5 -22.70 -28.53 -7.22
C VAL A 5 -22.30 -27.05 -7.24
N TYR A 6 -22.06 -26.44 -6.09
CA TYR A 6 -21.59 -25.05 -6.00
C TYR A 6 -20.22 -24.87 -6.67
N TYR A 7 -19.24 -25.73 -6.37
CA TYR A 7 -17.92 -25.66 -7.00
C TYR A 7 -17.96 -25.97 -8.51
N GLY A 8 -18.82 -26.90 -8.93
CA GLY A 8 -19.07 -27.16 -10.35
C GLY A 8 -19.65 -25.95 -11.08
N LEU A 9 -20.64 -25.28 -10.48
CA LEU A 9 -21.22 -24.05 -11.03
C LEU A 9 -20.22 -22.90 -11.09
N VAL A 10 -19.36 -22.74 -10.08
CA VAL A 10 -18.29 -21.73 -10.08
C VAL A 10 -17.25 -22.04 -11.17
N ALA A 11 -16.84 -23.30 -11.33
CA ALA A 11 -15.89 -23.69 -12.37
C ALA A 11 -16.46 -23.45 -13.79
N ILE A 12 -17.74 -23.75 -14.00
CA ILE A 12 -18.45 -23.47 -15.26
C ILE A 12 -18.54 -21.96 -15.49
N LEU A 13 -18.87 -21.17 -14.47
CA LEU A 13 -18.92 -19.71 -14.57
C LEU A 13 -17.53 -19.13 -14.93
N CYS A 14 -16.46 -19.60 -14.28
CA CYS A 14 -15.10 -19.20 -14.59
C CYS A 14 -14.68 -19.62 -16.01
N PHE A 15 -15.07 -20.81 -16.47
CA PHE A 15 -14.79 -21.26 -17.84
C PHE A 15 -15.56 -20.42 -18.88
N ILE A 16 -16.84 -20.10 -18.63
CA ILE A 16 -17.65 -19.24 -19.50
C ILE A 16 -17.08 -17.83 -19.53
N LEU A 17 -16.70 -17.26 -18.38
CA LEU A 17 -16.04 -15.96 -18.30
C LEU A 17 -14.66 -15.96 -18.98
N GLY A 18 -13.90 -17.03 -18.85
CA GLY A 18 -12.62 -17.23 -19.53
C GLY A 18 -12.79 -17.36 -21.06
N ALA A 19 -13.80 -18.09 -21.51
CA ALA A 19 -14.15 -18.23 -22.92
C ALA A 19 -14.69 -16.93 -23.52
N PHE A 20 -15.51 -16.17 -22.76
CA PHE A 20 -15.93 -14.80 -23.14
C PHE A 20 -14.72 -13.88 -23.20
N SER A 21 -13.84 -13.88 -22.20
CA SER A 21 -12.62 -13.07 -22.20
C SER A 21 -11.72 -13.41 -23.40
N PHE A 22 -11.57 -14.69 -23.74
CA PHE A 22 -10.79 -15.14 -24.90
C PHE A 22 -11.45 -14.75 -26.23
N LYS A 23 -12.76 -14.97 -26.38
CA LYS A 23 -13.54 -14.64 -27.59
C LYS A 23 -13.60 -13.12 -27.84
N TYR A 24 -13.64 -12.31 -26.78
CA TYR A 24 -13.67 -10.85 -26.84
C TYR A 24 -12.29 -10.20 -26.60
N ARG A 25 -11.21 -10.99 -26.56
CA ARG A 25 -9.83 -10.47 -26.46
C ARG A 25 -9.47 -9.54 -27.63
N HIS A 26 -10.13 -9.72 -28.78
CA HIS A 26 -10.02 -8.84 -29.95
C HIS A 26 -10.91 -7.58 -29.88
N TRP A 27 -11.92 -7.54 -29.02
CA TRP A 27 -12.80 -6.38 -28.77
C TRP A 27 -12.28 -5.45 -27.67
N LEU A 28 -11.36 -5.93 -26.83
CA LEU A 28 -10.55 -5.12 -25.92
C LEU A 28 -9.24 -4.63 -26.59
N LYS A 29 -9.22 -4.48 -27.91
CA LYS A 29 -8.34 -3.44 -28.46
C LYS A 29 -8.89 -2.13 -27.92
N PRO A 30 -8.11 -1.31 -27.20
CA PRO A 30 -8.58 0.01 -26.83
C PRO A 30 -9.10 0.65 -28.11
N ALA A 31 -10.36 1.08 -28.08
CA ALA A 31 -10.84 2.00 -29.09
C ALA A 31 -9.91 3.21 -28.95
N GLU A 32 -8.91 3.30 -29.83
CA GLU A 32 -8.22 4.54 -30.11
C GLU A 32 -9.32 5.49 -30.51
N GLN A 33 -9.83 6.28 -29.55
CA GLN A 33 -10.65 7.41 -29.92
C GLN A 33 -9.77 8.23 -30.86
N PRO A 34 -10.19 8.46 -32.11
CA PRO A 34 -9.43 9.31 -32.99
C PRO A 34 -9.37 10.66 -32.31
N ILE A 35 -8.17 11.04 -31.86
CA ILE A 35 -7.90 12.45 -31.57
C ILE A 35 -8.05 13.11 -32.94
N GLU A 36 -9.19 13.77 -33.16
CA GLU A 36 -9.48 14.41 -34.43
C GLU A 36 -8.39 15.47 -34.66
N SER A 37 -7.50 15.22 -35.61
CA SER A 37 -6.50 16.17 -36.09
C SER A 37 -7.12 17.26 -36.98
N LYS A 38 -8.37 17.64 -36.72
CA LYS A 38 -9.07 18.68 -37.48
C LYS A 38 -8.46 20.03 -37.09
N GLY A 39 -7.71 20.65 -37.99
CA GLY A 39 -7.30 22.05 -37.79
C GLY A 39 -6.05 22.52 -38.52
N ARG A 40 -5.14 21.63 -38.93
CA ARG A 40 -3.95 22.07 -39.70
C ARG A 40 -4.36 22.44 -41.13
N ILE A 41 -4.20 23.72 -41.48
CA ILE A 41 -4.32 24.19 -42.86
C ILE A 41 -3.06 23.71 -43.60
N VAL A 42 -3.26 22.78 -44.53
CA VAL A 42 -2.16 22.20 -45.31
C VAL A 42 -2.12 22.92 -46.66
N PRO A 43 -0.98 23.47 -47.08
CA PRO A 43 -0.88 24.21 -48.33
C PRO A 43 -1.24 23.31 -49.53
N PRO A 44 -1.82 23.86 -50.60
CA PRO A 44 -2.09 23.13 -51.83
C PRO A 44 -0.83 22.46 -52.37
N ILE A 45 -0.99 21.28 -52.97
CA ILE A 45 0.11 20.46 -53.50
C ILE A 45 1.02 21.25 -54.47
N GLN A 46 0.43 22.19 -55.22
CA GLN A 46 1.10 22.98 -56.25
C GLN A 46 2.11 24.00 -55.68
N GLU A 47 2.00 24.35 -54.40
CA GLU A 47 2.85 25.33 -53.72
C GLU A 47 4.06 24.67 -53.03
N ILE A 48 4.14 23.34 -53.02
CA ILE A 48 5.18 22.61 -52.29
C ILE A 48 6.44 22.48 -53.15
N LYS A 49 7.52 23.12 -52.73
CA LYS A 49 8.85 22.86 -53.29
C LYS A 49 9.34 21.48 -52.86
N LEU A 50 9.54 20.59 -53.84
CA LEU A 50 9.89 19.19 -53.59
C LEU A 50 11.13 18.82 -54.39
N ASP A 51 12.20 18.49 -53.68
CA ASP A 51 13.39 17.94 -54.32
C ASP A 51 13.02 16.64 -55.02
N THR A 52 13.55 16.46 -56.23
CA THR A 52 13.27 15.29 -57.06
C THR A 52 14.52 14.44 -57.22
N VAL A 53 14.33 13.13 -57.05
CA VAL A 53 15.32 12.08 -57.23
C VAL A 53 14.88 11.18 -58.38
N HIS A 54 15.76 10.98 -59.36
CA HIS A 54 15.60 9.93 -60.37
C HIS A 54 16.62 8.83 -60.09
N LEU A 55 16.14 7.61 -59.83
CA LEU A 55 16.99 6.43 -59.69
C LEU A 55 16.92 5.61 -60.98
N CYS A 56 18.02 5.62 -61.74
CA CYS A 56 18.16 4.97 -63.03
C CYS A 56 18.96 3.67 -62.86
N ILE A 57 18.28 2.53 -62.95
CA ILE A 57 18.79 1.18 -62.75
C ILE A 57 18.76 0.47 -64.10
N ALA A 58 19.93 0.07 -64.62
CA ALA A 58 20.02 -0.70 -65.86
C ALA A 58 19.25 -2.03 -65.74
N ASP A 59 18.67 -2.51 -66.84
CA ASP A 59 17.79 -3.69 -66.85
C ASP A 59 18.44 -4.94 -66.23
N SER A 60 19.73 -5.17 -66.50
CA SER A 60 20.48 -6.29 -65.91
C SER A 60 20.57 -6.19 -64.38
N ALA A 61 20.84 -4.99 -63.86
CA ALA A 61 20.87 -4.70 -62.43
C ALA A 61 19.47 -4.80 -61.80
N TYR A 62 18.44 -4.28 -62.48
CA TYR A 62 17.06 -4.33 -62.02
C TYR A 62 16.55 -5.77 -61.92
N ASN A 63 16.84 -6.62 -62.92
CA ASN A 63 16.46 -8.03 -62.93
C ASN A 63 17.12 -8.83 -61.79
N LEU A 64 18.38 -8.53 -61.45
CA LEU A 64 19.04 -9.13 -60.29
C LEU A 64 18.35 -8.71 -58.98
N LEU A 65 18.06 -7.43 -58.80
CA LEU A 65 17.31 -6.95 -57.62
C LEU A 65 15.89 -7.54 -57.56
N LYS A 66 15.24 -7.72 -58.71
CA LYS A 66 13.92 -8.37 -58.81
C LYS A 66 13.99 -9.84 -58.37
N LYS A 67 15.02 -10.58 -58.77
CA LYS A 67 15.26 -11.95 -58.28
C LYS A 67 15.40 -11.98 -56.76
N ASN A 68 16.20 -11.07 -56.19
CA ASN A 68 16.39 -10.97 -54.75
C ASN A 68 15.09 -10.66 -54.01
N ARG A 69 14.26 -9.77 -54.57
CA ARG A 69 12.92 -9.47 -54.04
C ARG A 69 12.02 -10.70 -54.07
N LEU A 70 12.01 -11.47 -55.15
CA LEU A 70 11.16 -12.66 -55.25
C LEU A 70 11.54 -13.72 -54.21
N GLU A 71 12.84 -13.90 -53.97
CA GLU A 71 13.31 -14.79 -52.89
C GLU A 71 12.96 -14.25 -51.50
N ALA A 72 13.06 -12.93 -51.28
CA ALA A 72 12.64 -12.33 -50.01
C ALA A 72 11.13 -12.48 -49.76
N LEU A 73 10.29 -12.28 -50.79
CA LEU A 73 8.84 -12.52 -50.74
C LEU A 73 8.52 -13.98 -50.39
N LYS A 74 9.23 -14.91 -51.01
CA LYS A 74 9.07 -16.35 -50.77
C LYS A 74 9.41 -16.73 -49.32
N ASN A 75 10.43 -16.11 -48.75
CA ASN A 75 10.96 -16.43 -47.42
C ASN A 75 10.37 -15.58 -46.28
N ASP A 76 9.52 -14.59 -46.59
CA ASP A 76 9.06 -13.53 -45.66
C ASP A 76 10.21 -12.79 -44.92
N LEU A 77 11.42 -12.87 -45.47
CA LEU A 77 12.65 -12.34 -44.88
C LEU A 77 13.73 -12.10 -45.96
N LEU A 78 14.31 -10.91 -45.99
CA LEU A 78 15.46 -10.59 -46.84
C LEU A 78 16.79 -10.97 -46.18
N THR A 79 17.27 -12.19 -46.43
CA THR A 79 18.54 -12.71 -45.88
C THR A 79 19.78 -12.03 -46.50
N LYS A 80 20.98 -12.35 -45.97
CA LYS A 80 22.25 -11.80 -46.48
C LYS A 80 22.55 -12.23 -47.91
N ASP A 81 22.12 -13.43 -48.32
CA ASP A 81 22.43 -14.02 -49.63
C ASP A 81 21.73 -13.27 -50.77
N TYR A 82 20.63 -12.57 -50.47
CA TYR A 82 19.85 -11.81 -51.45
C TYR A 82 20.06 -10.29 -51.33
N ARG A 83 21.24 -9.86 -50.84
CA ARG A 83 21.61 -8.44 -50.69
C ARG A 83 22.65 -7.98 -51.70
N ASP A 84 22.55 -8.48 -52.94
CA ASP A 84 23.43 -8.09 -54.03
C ASP A 84 23.46 -6.58 -54.23
N LYS A 85 24.66 -6.10 -54.53
CA LYS A 85 24.95 -4.69 -54.78
C LYS A 85 25.09 -4.48 -56.28
N VAL A 86 24.36 -3.53 -56.81
CA VAL A 86 24.41 -3.16 -58.22
C VAL A 86 24.74 -1.69 -58.39
N LEU A 87 25.40 -1.35 -59.49
CA LEU A 87 25.67 0.04 -59.86
C LEU A 87 24.44 0.65 -60.52
N SER A 88 24.20 1.93 -60.24
CA SER A 88 23.08 2.70 -60.76
C SER A 88 23.47 4.19 -60.82
N GLU A 89 22.67 4.99 -61.52
CA GLU A 89 22.78 6.44 -61.54
C GLU A 89 21.62 7.05 -60.76
N LEU A 90 21.94 8.05 -59.93
CA LEU A 90 20.96 8.81 -59.17
C LEU A 90 21.09 10.27 -59.57
N VAL A 91 20.03 10.86 -60.11
CA VAL A 91 19.96 12.29 -60.42
C VAL A 91 19.24 13.01 -59.28
N TYR A 92 19.90 14.00 -58.66
CA TYR A 92 19.34 14.83 -57.59
C TYR A 92 19.59 16.31 -57.92
N ASN A 93 18.54 17.12 -57.99
CA ASN A 93 18.63 18.56 -58.28
C ASN A 93 19.54 18.91 -59.47
N ARG A 94 19.42 18.15 -60.57
CA ARG A 94 20.19 18.23 -61.84
C ARG A 94 21.61 17.65 -61.81
N ASP A 95 22.11 17.23 -60.66
CA ASP A 95 23.40 16.55 -60.54
C ASP A 95 23.24 15.03 -60.67
N THR A 96 24.10 14.40 -61.47
CA THR A 96 24.16 12.93 -61.61
C THR A 96 25.24 12.33 -60.70
N PHE A 97 24.83 11.36 -59.89
CA PHE A 97 25.67 10.62 -58.95
C PHE A 97 25.73 9.15 -59.35
N ARG A 98 26.95 8.62 -59.51
CA ARG A 98 27.13 7.17 -59.58
C ARG A 98 26.93 6.59 -58.20
N VAL A 99 25.99 5.66 -58.07
CA VAL A 99 25.62 5.03 -56.81
C VAL A 99 25.76 3.51 -56.89
N GLU A 100 25.96 2.88 -55.74
CA GLU A 100 25.74 1.45 -55.54
C GLU A 100 24.49 1.28 -54.70
N ILE A 101 23.57 0.45 -55.16
CA ILE A 101 22.30 0.18 -54.50
C ILE A 101 22.15 -1.31 -54.21
N ARG A 102 21.36 -1.62 -53.19
CA ARG A 102 20.86 -2.98 -52.89
C ARG A 102 19.49 -2.87 -52.21
N LEU A 103 18.70 -3.94 -52.20
CA LEU A 103 17.49 -3.99 -51.39
C LEU A 103 17.80 -3.77 -49.89
N LYS A 104 16.92 -3.05 -49.20
CA LYS A 104 16.97 -2.71 -47.76
C LYS A 104 15.72 -3.23 -47.06
N GLY A 105 15.85 -3.48 -45.75
CA GLY A 105 14.78 -4.01 -44.91
C GLY A 105 14.94 -5.50 -44.66
N ASP A 106 14.31 -5.99 -43.60
CA ASP A 106 14.22 -7.43 -43.32
C ASP A 106 12.83 -7.96 -43.70
N ARG A 107 11.77 -7.19 -43.43
CA ARG A 107 10.36 -7.55 -43.62
C ARG A 107 9.77 -7.01 -44.93
N LYS A 108 8.59 -7.55 -45.28
CA LYS A 108 7.91 -7.34 -46.57
C LYS A 108 7.46 -5.91 -46.83
N ASP A 109 7.18 -5.11 -45.81
CA ASP A 109 6.79 -3.70 -45.92
C ASP A 109 7.78 -2.89 -46.77
N HIS A 110 9.04 -3.31 -46.80
CA HIS A 110 10.09 -2.68 -47.61
C HIS A 110 10.05 -3.01 -49.10
N TRP A 111 9.49 -4.14 -49.51
CA TRP A 111 9.64 -4.67 -50.88
C TRP A 111 8.39 -5.38 -51.43
N GLU A 112 7.26 -5.39 -50.72
CA GLU A 112 6.02 -6.02 -51.17
C GLU A 112 5.45 -5.36 -52.42
N HIS A 113 5.56 -4.03 -52.53
CA HIS A 113 5.05 -3.28 -53.66
C HIS A 113 5.70 -3.74 -54.98
N ALA A 114 4.92 -3.76 -56.07
CA ALA A 114 5.39 -4.27 -57.36
C ALA A 114 6.65 -3.56 -57.88
N PHE A 115 6.75 -2.24 -57.66
CA PHE A 115 7.90 -1.43 -58.12
C PHE A 115 8.47 -0.43 -57.10
N LYS A 116 7.88 -0.31 -55.89
CA LYS A 116 8.28 0.70 -54.90
C LYS A 116 9.10 0.07 -53.77
N TRP A 117 10.36 -0.28 -54.06
CA TRP A 117 11.19 -1.03 -53.12
C TRP A 117 12.08 -0.09 -52.29
N SER A 118 12.46 -0.56 -51.10
CA SER A 118 13.43 0.13 -50.26
C SER A 118 14.84 -0.25 -50.67
N PHE A 119 15.72 0.74 -50.79
CA PHE A 119 17.11 0.57 -51.17
C PHE A 119 18.04 1.09 -50.09
N ARG A 120 19.23 0.50 -49.99
CA ARG A 120 20.39 1.17 -49.39
C ARG A 120 21.25 1.72 -50.50
N VAL A 121 21.49 3.02 -50.49
CA VAL A 121 22.20 3.75 -51.53
C VAL A 121 23.55 4.22 -50.99
N LYS A 122 24.63 3.94 -51.72
CA LYS A 122 25.98 4.42 -51.43
C LYS A 122 26.51 5.25 -52.60
N VAL A 123 26.76 6.54 -52.37
CA VAL A 123 27.35 7.45 -53.33
C VAL A 123 28.82 7.11 -53.55
N LYS A 124 29.25 6.99 -54.81
CA LYS A 124 30.62 6.63 -55.21
C LYS A 124 31.45 7.88 -55.54
N LYS A 125 32.73 7.66 -55.89
CA LYS A 125 33.68 8.68 -56.38
C LYS A 125 33.88 9.87 -55.43
N GLY A 126 33.86 9.64 -54.13
CA GLY A 126 34.12 10.68 -53.12
C GLY A 126 33.04 11.77 -52.99
N ARG A 127 31.93 11.70 -53.73
CA ARG A 127 30.81 12.65 -53.63
C ARG A 127 29.85 12.29 -52.50
N ALA A 128 28.98 13.23 -52.15
CA ALA A 128 27.91 13.08 -51.18
C ALA A 128 26.68 13.92 -51.62
N ILE A 129 25.48 13.51 -51.22
CA ILE A 129 24.23 14.24 -51.46
C ILE A 129 23.86 14.96 -50.16
N ASN A 130 23.88 16.29 -50.15
CA ASN A 130 23.67 17.12 -48.95
C ASN A 130 24.53 16.66 -47.75
N GLY A 131 25.79 16.32 -48.01
CA GLY A 131 26.69 15.81 -46.97
C GLY A 131 26.41 14.37 -46.52
N ILE A 132 25.54 13.61 -47.19
CA ILE A 132 25.24 12.20 -46.91
C ILE A 132 25.87 11.31 -47.99
N LYS A 133 26.68 10.33 -47.58
CA LYS A 133 27.34 9.38 -48.48
C LYS A 133 26.60 8.05 -48.61
N VAL A 134 25.97 7.61 -47.53
CA VAL A 134 25.19 6.38 -47.47
C VAL A 134 23.87 6.70 -46.80
N PHE A 135 22.77 6.25 -47.39
CA PHE A 135 21.43 6.43 -46.85
C PHE A 135 20.54 5.24 -47.20
N ASN A 136 19.50 5.04 -46.40
CA ASN A 136 18.38 4.20 -46.77
C ASN A 136 17.36 5.07 -47.53
N PHE A 137 16.83 4.53 -48.61
CA PHE A 137 15.90 5.19 -49.51
C PHE A 137 14.64 4.35 -49.61
N GLN A 138 13.55 4.79 -49.00
CA GLN A 138 12.41 3.92 -48.70
C GLN A 138 11.08 4.67 -48.73
N GLN A 139 9.98 3.93 -48.86
CA GLN A 139 8.64 4.52 -48.74
C GLN A 139 8.44 5.06 -47.31
N PRO A 140 7.88 6.26 -47.10
CA PRO A 140 7.69 6.84 -45.78
C PRO A 140 6.90 5.95 -44.82
N HIS A 141 5.92 5.19 -45.34
CA HIS A 141 5.07 4.32 -44.53
C HIS A 141 5.85 3.21 -43.79
N THR A 142 7.00 2.75 -44.34
CA THR A 142 7.90 1.77 -43.68
C THR A 142 8.52 2.26 -42.37
N ARG A 143 8.37 3.56 -42.10
CA ARG A 143 8.82 4.25 -40.88
C ARG A 143 7.70 5.08 -40.24
N GLY A 144 6.45 4.67 -40.46
CA GLY A 144 5.29 5.36 -39.90
C GLY A 144 5.09 6.79 -40.41
N ASN A 145 5.46 7.04 -41.67
CA ASN A 145 5.32 8.33 -42.34
C ASN A 145 6.10 9.46 -41.63
N LEU A 146 5.41 10.36 -40.93
CA LEU A 146 6.06 11.47 -40.21
C LEU A 146 6.59 11.08 -38.83
N ASN A 147 6.22 9.92 -38.29
CA ASN A 147 6.60 9.52 -36.93
C ASN A 147 8.12 9.46 -36.74
N GLU A 148 8.84 8.83 -37.67
CA GLU A 148 10.30 8.72 -37.59
C GLU A 148 11.00 10.07 -37.75
N TRP A 149 10.50 10.93 -38.64
CA TRP A 149 11.01 12.29 -38.79
C TRP A 149 10.81 13.09 -37.49
N TYR A 150 9.60 13.08 -36.94
CA TYR A 150 9.28 13.77 -35.68
C TYR A 150 10.10 13.24 -34.49
N PHE A 151 10.36 11.92 -34.46
CA PHE A 151 11.26 11.33 -33.47
C PHE A 151 12.69 11.86 -33.58
N HIS A 152 13.22 12.04 -34.80
CA HIS A 152 14.53 12.68 -34.98
C HIS A 152 14.55 14.16 -34.60
N GLU A 153 13.45 14.89 -34.79
CA GLU A 153 13.32 16.27 -34.30
C GLU A 153 13.31 16.32 -32.76
N LEU A 154 12.64 15.36 -32.09
CA LEU A 154 12.70 15.23 -30.63
C LEU A 154 14.13 14.97 -30.14
N LEU A 155 14.84 14.02 -30.76
CA LEU A 155 16.23 13.73 -30.40
C LEU A 155 17.12 14.96 -30.57
N HIS A 156 16.99 15.67 -31.69
CA HIS A 156 17.75 16.89 -31.97
C HIS A 156 17.49 17.99 -30.94
N HIS A 157 16.20 18.27 -30.65
CA HIS A 157 15.80 19.28 -29.65
C HIS A 157 16.44 19.03 -28.29
N PHE A 158 16.50 17.77 -27.87
CA PHE A 158 17.04 17.36 -26.57
C PHE A 158 18.55 17.07 -26.57
N GLY A 159 19.25 17.39 -27.67
CA GLY A 159 20.72 17.28 -27.78
C GLY A 159 21.24 15.85 -27.89
N LEU A 160 20.43 14.94 -28.42
CA LEU A 160 20.79 13.54 -28.72
C LEU A 160 21.14 13.37 -30.20
N MET A 161 21.98 12.37 -30.49
CA MET A 161 22.35 12.07 -31.87
C MET A 161 21.12 11.69 -32.69
N ASN A 162 20.85 12.45 -33.75
CA ASN A 162 19.75 12.22 -34.67
C ASN A 162 20.25 11.98 -36.10
N LEU A 163 19.42 11.30 -36.90
CA LEU A 163 19.71 11.07 -38.31
C LEU A 163 19.10 12.19 -39.14
N ARG A 164 19.79 12.61 -40.20
CA ARG A 164 19.15 13.44 -41.23
C ARG A 164 18.06 12.62 -41.93
N TYR A 165 16.82 13.12 -41.88
CA TYR A 165 15.65 12.45 -42.43
C TYR A 165 14.86 13.41 -43.33
N LYS A 166 14.71 13.09 -44.62
CA LYS A 166 14.12 14.02 -45.61
C LYS A 166 13.20 13.32 -46.60
N PHE A 167 12.11 13.99 -46.97
CA PHE A 167 11.17 13.52 -47.99
C PHE A 167 11.45 14.13 -49.38
N VAL A 168 11.43 13.29 -50.42
CA VAL A 168 11.74 13.66 -51.82
C VAL A 168 10.79 12.97 -52.81
N ARG A 169 10.54 13.60 -53.96
CA ARG A 169 9.77 13.00 -55.07
C ARG A 169 10.69 12.05 -55.79
N THR A 170 10.18 10.89 -56.16
CA THR A 170 11.03 9.80 -56.65
C THR A 170 10.51 9.24 -57.95
N PHE A 171 11.41 9.09 -58.91
CA PHE A 171 11.19 8.32 -60.13
C PHE A 171 12.16 7.14 -60.14
N ILE A 172 11.67 5.92 -60.36
CA ILE A 172 12.50 4.72 -60.52
C ILE A 172 12.35 4.27 -61.96
N ASN A 173 13.43 4.26 -62.74
CA ASN A 173 13.43 3.95 -64.18
C ASN A 173 12.37 4.74 -64.96
N GLY A 174 12.20 6.03 -64.64
CA GLY A 174 11.22 6.93 -65.27
C GLY A 174 9.79 6.83 -64.75
N GLN A 175 9.45 5.80 -63.96
CA GLN A 175 8.13 5.65 -63.36
C GLN A 175 8.02 6.46 -62.06
N ASP A 176 6.95 7.25 -61.90
CA ASP A 176 6.68 8.00 -60.66
C ASP A 176 6.41 7.02 -59.50
N ALA A 177 7.33 6.98 -58.54
CA ALA A 177 7.26 6.18 -57.34
C ALA A 177 6.63 6.93 -56.16
N GLY A 178 6.27 8.20 -56.35
CA GLY A 178 5.73 9.08 -55.33
C GLY A 178 6.82 9.63 -54.41
N VAL A 179 6.47 9.87 -53.15
CA VAL A 179 7.38 10.38 -52.14
C VAL A 179 8.16 9.25 -51.45
N TYR A 180 9.47 9.42 -51.33
CA TYR A 180 10.37 8.57 -50.55
C TYR A 180 11.00 9.36 -49.41
N ALA A 181 11.44 8.63 -48.39
CA ALA A 181 12.31 9.12 -47.34
C ALA A 181 13.77 8.75 -47.63
N ILE A 182 14.65 9.74 -47.51
CA ILE A 182 16.09 9.61 -47.35
C ILE A 182 16.36 9.59 -45.84
N GLU A 183 16.80 8.45 -45.33
CA GLU A 183 17.18 8.21 -43.93
C GLU A 183 18.70 8.01 -43.89
N GLU A 184 19.44 8.92 -43.25
CA GLU A 184 20.90 8.85 -43.14
C GLU A 184 21.37 7.52 -42.54
N TYR A 185 22.53 7.03 -43.00
CA TYR A 185 23.16 5.83 -42.48
C TYR A 185 24.29 6.14 -41.50
N PHE A 186 24.65 5.17 -40.65
CA PHE A 186 25.71 5.24 -39.64
C PHE A 186 27.13 5.28 -40.26
N ASP A 187 27.45 6.36 -40.98
CA ASP A 187 28.78 6.71 -41.48
C ASP A 187 29.37 7.85 -40.64
N LYS A 188 30.67 8.13 -40.77
CA LYS A 188 31.34 9.19 -39.98
C LYS A 188 30.72 10.59 -40.14
N ARG A 189 30.09 10.84 -41.29
CA ARG A 189 29.38 12.10 -41.59
C ARG A 189 28.18 12.32 -40.69
N LEU A 190 27.55 11.26 -40.19
CA LEU A 190 26.48 11.36 -39.19
C LEU A 190 27.03 11.99 -37.91
N ILE A 191 28.18 11.50 -37.46
CA ILE A 191 28.85 11.96 -36.24
C ILE A 191 29.25 13.44 -36.39
N GLU A 192 29.90 13.79 -37.51
CA GLU A 192 30.30 15.16 -37.83
C GLU A 192 29.09 16.11 -37.92
N ASN A 193 27.97 15.66 -38.50
CA ASN A 193 26.74 16.46 -38.60
C ASN A 193 26.09 16.74 -37.24
N ASN A 194 26.32 15.88 -36.25
CA ASN A 194 25.88 16.08 -34.88
C ASN A 194 26.91 16.87 -34.04
N GLY A 195 27.93 17.46 -34.68
CA GLY A 195 28.94 18.28 -33.98
C GLY A 195 29.95 17.46 -33.15
N LEU A 196 30.05 16.14 -33.40
CA LEU A 196 30.88 15.23 -32.62
C LEU A 196 32.17 14.86 -33.37
N ARG A 197 33.20 14.48 -32.62
CA ARG A 197 34.50 14.04 -33.17
C ARG A 197 34.34 12.73 -33.95
N GLU A 198 35.08 12.53 -35.03
CA GLU A 198 35.09 11.25 -35.73
C GLU A 198 35.42 10.08 -34.76
N GLY A 199 34.48 9.14 -34.64
CA GLY A 199 34.62 7.92 -33.85
C GLY A 199 33.98 6.71 -34.54
N ILE A 200 33.76 5.63 -33.79
CA ILE A 200 33.16 4.41 -34.32
C ILE A 200 31.71 4.27 -33.89
N THR A 201 30.84 3.95 -34.85
CA THR A 201 29.47 3.53 -34.58
C THR A 201 29.36 2.02 -34.67
N PHE A 202 28.50 1.42 -33.85
CA PHE A 202 28.32 -0.03 -33.79
C PHE A 202 26.90 -0.42 -33.38
N ARG A 203 26.62 -1.72 -33.42
CA ARG A 203 25.34 -2.33 -33.05
C ARG A 203 25.54 -3.70 -32.42
N PHE A 204 24.51 -4.16 -31.72
CA PHE A 204 24.36 -5.58 -31.41
C PHE A 204 23.66 -6.28 -32.57
N ASN A 205 24.26 -7.33 -33.12
CA ASN A 205 23.68 -8.08 -34.22
C ASN A 205 22.92 -9.31 -33.71
N THR A 206 21.60 -9.18 -33.58
CA THR A 206 20.70 -10.25 -33.16
C THR A 206 20.09 -11.03 -34.35
N SER A 207 20.43 -10.69 -35.59
CA SER A 207 19.78 -11.25 -36.80
C SER A 207 19.86 -12.77 -36.93
N LYS A 208 20.89 -13.40 -36.34
CA LYS A 208 21.03 -14.87 -36.31
C LYS A 208 19.97 -15.56 -35.43
N TYR A 209 19.29 -14.82 -34.55
CA TYR A 209 18.27 -15.34 -33.64
C TYR A 209 16.84 -15.13 -34.16
N TRP A 210 16.66 -14.26 -35.17
CA TRP A 210 15.35 -13.95 -35.76
C TRP A 210 14.64 -15.13 -36.46
N PRO A 211 15.34 -16.06 -37.13
CA PRO A 211 14.69 -17.20 -37.82
C PRO A 211 13.98 -18.20 -36.88
N TYR A 212 14.22 -18.13 -35.56
CA TYR A 212 13.79 -19.14 -34.59
C TYR A 212 12.59 -18.70 -33.69
N TRP A 213 11.71 -17.81 -34.14
CA TRP A 213 10.55 -17.27 -33.36
C TRP A 213 9.78 -18.34 -32.52
N PRO A 214 9.16 -18.02 -31.37
CA PRO A 214 9.40 -17.01 -30.34
C PRO A 214 9.97 -17.66 -29.05
N GLY A 215 11.08 -17.15 -28.49
CA GLY A 215 11.62 -17.68 -27.23
C GLY A 215 13.09 -17.39 -26.94
N LEU A 216 13.87 -17.04 -27.96
CA LEU A 216 15.19 -16.43 -27.79
C LEU A 216 15.01 -14.91 -27.82
N ASN A 217 14.95 -14.30 -26.63
CA ASN A 217 14.67 -12.88 -26.41
C ASN A 217 15.70 -12.03 -27.17
N SER A 218 15.25 -11.22 -28.12
CA SER A 218 16.09 -10.28 -28.87
C SER A 218 16.74 -9.21 -28.00
N ASN A 219 16.35 -9.11 -26.72
CA ASN A 219 16.83 -8.13 -25.75
C ASN A 219 17.88 -8.66 -24.76
N TYR A 220 18.56 -9.78 -25.06
CA TYR A 220 19.67 -10.26 -24.23
C TYR A 220 20.99 -9.58 -24.62
N PHE A 221 21.63 -8.99 -23.61
CA PHE A 221 22.97 -8.40 -23.73
C PHE A 221 24.04 -9.48 -23.99
N GLN A 222 23.88 -10.66 -23.37
CA GLN A 222 24.83 -11.77 -23.46
C GLN A 222 24.68 -12.54 -24.78
N GLY A 223 25.80 -12.77 -25.48
CA GLY A 223 25.87 -13.63 -26.67
C GLY A 223 25.54 -12.96 -28.01
N SER A 224 25.16 -11.68 -28.03
CA SER A 224 24.93 -10.92 -29.26
C SER A 224 26.24 -10.34 -29.81
N PRO A 225 26.68 -10.72 -31.03
CA PRO A 225 27.89 -10.16 -31.62
C PRO A 225 27.81 -8.64 -31.77
N ILE A 226 28.86 -7.93 -31.36
CA ILE A 226 28.99 -6.48 -31.54
C ILE A 226 29.63 -6.24 -32.90
N GLU A 227 28.96 -5.49 -33.77
CA GLU A 227 29.42 -5.20 -35.13
C GLU A 227 29.61 -3.69 -35.35
N PRO A 228 30.79 -3.26 -35.82
CA PRO A 228 31.02 -1.86 -36.20
C PRO A 228 30.42 -1.54 -37.56
N PHE A 229 29.98 -0.30 -37.75
CA PHE A 229 29.63 0.22 -39.06
C PHE A 229 30.85 0.80 -39.77
N ASN A 230 31.01 0.45 -41.05
CA ASN A 230 32.04 1.00 -41.94
C ASN A 230 33.46 1.01 -41.31
N LEU A 231 33.87 -0.11 -40.71
CA LEU A 231 35.16 -0.27 -40.05
C LEU A 231 36.35 -0.04 -41.00
N GLY A 232 37.45 0.47 -40.45
CA GLY A 232 38.75 0.51 -41.12
C GLY A 232 39.37 -0.87 -41.32
N LYS A 233 40.63 -0.90 -41.77
CA LYS A 233 41.40 -2.15 -41.87
C LYS A 233 41.58 -2.76 -40.48
N LYS A 234 41.59 -4.10 -40.41
CA LYS A 234 41.84 -4.88 -39.18
C LYS A 234 43.34 -4.93 -38.86
N GLU A 235 43.98 -3.78 -38.78
CA GLU A 235 45.41 -3.65 -38.51
C GLU A 235 45.62 -2.82 -37.23
N LEU A 236 46.55 -3.26 -36.37
CA LEU A 236 47.01 -2.48 -35.21
C LEU A 236 47.60 -1.14 -35.72
N GLY A 237 47.30 -0.04 -35.05
CA GLY A 237 47.63 1.32 -35.48
C GLY A 237 46.53 2.02 -36.32
N ASN A 238 45.46 1.33 -36.73
CA ASN A 238 44.30 1.99 -37.34
C ASN A 238 43.40 2.60 -36.25
N PRO A 239 43.26 3.94 -36.15
CA PRO A 239 42.56 4.57 -35.04
C PRO A 239 41.10 4.13 -34.89
N ARG A 240 40.39 3.87 -36.01
CA ARG A 240 38.98 3.42 -35.97
C ARG A 240 38.86 1.96 -35.55
N PHE A 241 39.85 1.13 -35.85
CA PHE A 241 39.87 -0.27 -35.39
C PHE A 241 40.16 -0.34 -33.89
N GLU A 242 41.13 0.46 -33.41
CA GLU A 242 41.45 0.54 -31.99
C GLU A 242 40.28 1.09 -31.16
N GLN A 243 39.63 2.16 -31.62
CA GLN A 243 38.40 2.68 -31.01
C GLN A 243 37.30 1.61 -30.95
N PHE A 244 37.17 0.76 -31.98
CA PHE A 244 36.21 -0.35 -31.96
C PHE A 244 36.56 -1.40 -30.92
N LEU A 245 37.85 -1.75 -30.78
CA LEU A 245 38.28 -2.69 -29.74
C LEU A 245 37.96 -2.14 -28.35
N VAL A 246 38.25 -0.86 -28.10
CA VAL A 246 37.89 -0.20 -26.83
C VAL A 246 36.38 -0.24 -26.59
N ALA A 247 35.56 0.20 -27.55
CA ALA A 247 34.10 0.20 -27.40
C ALA A 247 33.55 -1.22 -27.12
N LYS A 248 34.06 -2.22 -27.84
CA LYS A 248 33.68 -3.62 -27.68
C LYS A 248 34.09 -4.16 -26.31
N ASP A 249 35.30 -3.85 -25.85
CA ASP A 249 35.81 -4.34 -24.56
C ASP A 249 35.12 -3.64 -23.38
N LEU A 250 34.78 -2.34 -23.49
CA LEU A 250 33.94 -1.64 -22.51
C LEU A 250 32.58 -2.32 -22.35
N VAL A 251 31.90 -2.59 -23.48
CA VAL A 251 30.59 -3.28 -23.47
C VAL A 251 30.69 -4.68 -22.88
N ILE A 252 31.72 -5.45 -23.25
CA ILE A 252 31.93 -6.81 -22.73
C ILE A 252 32.25 -6.79 -21.23
N GLY A 253 33.08 -5.85 -20.76
CA GLY A 253 33.39 -5.72 -19.34
C GLY A 253 32.17 -5.36 -18.52
N TYR A 254 31.33 -4.42 -18.99
CA TYR A 254 30.02 -4.15 -18.38
C TYR A 254 29.13 -5.41 -18.37
N ALA A 255 29.10 -6.20 -19.46
CA ALA A 255 28.32 -7.44 -19.54
C ALA A 255 28.67 -8.47 -18.47
N LYS A 256 29.94 -8.46 -18.05
CA LYS A 256 30.53 -9.36 -17.06
C LYS A 256 30.49 -8.78 -15.64
N GLY A 257 30.07 -7.53 -15.46
CA GLY A 257 30.15 -6.82 -14.19
C GLY A 257 31.55 -6.36 -13.80
N GLU A 258 32.48 -6.29 -14.77
CA GLU A 258 33.85 -5.79 -14.57
C GLU A 258 33.90 -4.25 -14.56
N TYR A 259 32.93 -3.59 -15.22
CA TYR A 259 32.80 -2.12 -15.26
C TYR A 259 31.40 -1.69 -14.83
N THR A 260 31.30 -0.52 -14.21
CA THR A 260 30.01 0.11 -13.89
C THR A 260 29.36 0.74 -15.13
N LEU A 261 28.07 1.05 -15.02
CA LEU A 261 27.32 1.64 -16.12
C LEU A 261 27.90 3.01 -16.54
N ASP A 262 28.32 3.84 -15.58
CA ASP A 262 28.89 5.17 -15.78
C ASP A 262 30.37 5.14 -16.21
N GLU A 263 31.06 4.00 -16.07
CA GLU A 263 32.37 3.76 -16.69
C GLU A 263 32.28 3.49 -18.20
N VAL A 264 31.13 3.03 -18.68
CA VAL A 264 30.96 2.56 -20.07
C VAL A 264 30.09 3.48 -20.90
N PHE A 265 28.98 3.97 -20.36
CA PHE A 265 27.99 4.77 -21.08
C PHE A 265 27.99 6.22 -20.61
N ASN A 266 27.64 7.13 -21.52
CA ASN A 266 27.20 8.47 -21.14
C ASN A 266 25.77 8.36 -20.59
N VAL A 267 25.66 8.29 -19.26
CA VAL A 267 24.41 7.95 -18.57
C VAL A 267 23.30 8.95 -18.83
N ASP A 268 23.61 10.25 -18.85
CA ASP A 268 22.63 11.31 -19.08
C ASP A 268 22.03 11.20 -20.49
N GLN A 269 22.87 10.98 -21.51
CA GLN A 269 22.41 10.80 -22.89
C GLN A 269 21.60 9.50 -23.03
N LEU A 270 22.06 8.41 -22.41
CA LEU A 270 21.32 7.15 -22.43
C LEU A 270 19.96 7.27 -21.74
N ALA A 271 19.90 7.86 -20.55
CA ALA A 271 18.66 8.10 -19.82
C ALA A 271 17.68 8.97 -20.60
N LYS A 272 18.17 10.04 -21.23
CA LYS A 272 17.35 10.93 -22.05
C LYS A 272 16.78 10.25 -23.29
N TYR A 273 17.57 9.40 -23.95
CA TYR A 273 17.08 8.58 -25.06
C TYR A 273 15.89 7.68 -24.65
N PHE A 274 15.99 7.03 -23.49
CA PHE A 274 14.91 6.20 -22.95
C PHE A 274 13.68 7.01 -22.56
N ALA A 275 13.88 8.17 -21.94
CA ALA A 275 12.80 9.08 -21.58
C ALA A 275 12.05 9.59 -22.83
N ILE A 276 12.74 9.92 -23.93
CA ILE A 276 12.11 10.30 -25.21
C ILE A 276 11.37 9.11 -25.82
N THR A 277 11.91 7.90 -25.69
CA THR A 277 11.24 6.70 -26.19
C THR A 277 9.91 6.48 -25.45
N ASP A 278 9.88 6.64 -24.12
CA ASP A 278 8.64 6.61 -23.34
C ASP A 278 7.71 7.80 -23.67
N LEU A 279 8.26 8.98 -23.94
CA LEU A 279 7.51 10.15 -24.40
C LEU A 279 6.78 9.87 -25.73
N THR A 280 7.35 9.06 -26.62
CA THR A 280 6.65 8.58 -27.83
C THR A 280 5.67 7.44 -27.57
N GLY A 281 5.71 6.81 -26.40
CA GLY A 281 4.83 5.71 -26.01
C GLY A 281 5.05 4.39 -26.76
N HIS A 282 6.21 4.23 -27.40
CA HIS A 282 6.57 2.99 -28.10
C HIS A 282 8.06 2.66 -27.94
N PRO A 283 8.42 1.49 -27.37
CA PRO A 283 9.82 1.18 -27.03
C PRO A 283 10.66 0.60 -28.18
N HIS A 284 10.18 0.63 -29.43
CA HIS A 284 10.81 -0.11 -30.51
C HIS A 284 12.24 0.35 -30.78
N GLY A 285 12.52 1.66 -30.72
CA GLY A 285 13.88 2.18 -30.85
C GLY A 285 14.82 1.75 -29.70
N ALA A 286 14.28 1.53 -28.50
CA ALA A 286 15.07 1.21 -27.30
C ALA A 286 15.43 -0.28 -27.14
N PHE A 287 14.91 -1.16 -28.00
CA PHE A 287 15.37 -2.55 -28.04
C PHE A 287 16.84 -2.62 -28.47
N ILE A 288 17.60 -3.56 -27.89
CA ILE A 288 19.07 -3.62 -28.04
C ILE A 288 19.51 -3.85 -29.50
N ASP A 289 18.64 -4.44 -30.32
CA ASP A 289 18.85 -4.65 -31.74
C ASP A 289 18.51 -3.44 -32.63
N ASN A 290 17.68 -2.52 -32.12
CA ASN A 290 17.24 -1.31 -32.81
C ASN A 290 18.02 -0.06 -32.42
N ILE A 291 18.38 0.08 -31.15
CA ILE A 291 19.30 1.13 -30.72
C ILE A 291 20.67 0.94 -31.40
N LYS A 292 21.31 2.05 -31.75
CA LYS A 292 22.66 2.08 -32.31
C LYS A 292 23.55 2.88 -31.39
N PHE A 293 24.85 2.65 -31.47
CA PHE A 293 25.78 3.22 -30.52
C PHE A 293 26.90 3.95 -31.24
N TYR A 294 27.36 5.01 -30.62
CA TYR A 294 28.56 5.76 -30.96
C TYR A 294 29.52 5.69 -29.79
N TYR A 295 30.77 5.32 -30.05
CA TYR A 295 31.84 5.49 -29.08
C TYR A 295 32.46 6.87 -29.25
N ASN A 296 32.29 7.71 -28.23
CA ASN A 296 32.86 9.05 -28.19
C ASN A 296 34.33 8.96 -27.71
N PRO A 297 35.32 9.18 -28.61
CA PRO A 297 36.72 8.99 -28.27
C PRO A 297 37.27 10.11 -27.38
N ILE A 298 36.54 11.22 -27.19
CA ILE A 298 36.99 12.33 -26.34
C ILE A 298 36.77 12.00 -24.86
N ILE A 299 35.61 11.45 -24.52
CA ILE A 299 35.24 11.09 -23.15
C ILE A 299 35.40 9.60 -22.85
N SER A 300 35.76 8.79 -23.85
CA SER A 300 35.86 7.33 -23.76
C SER A 300 34.58 6.69 -23.18
N ARG A 301 33.42 7.11 -23.72
CA ARG A 301 32.09 6.59 -23.34
C ARG A 301 31.23 6.32 -24.57
N ILE A 302 30.22 5.48 -24.37
CA ILE A 302 29.25 5.10 -25.40
C ILE A 302 27.98 5.96 -25.27
N GLU A 303 27.52 6.48 -26.40
CA GLU A 303 26.31 7.28 -26.53
C GLU A 303 25.28 6.57 -27.44
N PRO A 304 23.97 6.72 -27.17
CA PRO A 304 22.93 6.15 -28.01
C PRO A 304 22.74 6.97 -29.30
N ILE A 305 22.32 6.28 -30.36
CA ILE A 305 21.87 6.85 -31.61
C ILE A 305 20.46 6.33 -31.86
N GLY A 306 19.49 7.23 -31.95
CA GLY A 306 18.10 6.86 -32.18
C GLY A 306 17.86 6.38 -33.61
N TYR A 307 17.11 5.29 -33.73
CA TYR A 307 16.78 4.66 -35.00
C TYR A 307 15.52 3.79 -34.88
N ASP A 308 14.69 3.80 -35.92
CA ASP A 308 13.58 2.86 -36.13
C ASP A 308 12.57 2.86 -34.99
N ASN A 309 12.12 4.04 -34.54
CA ASN A 309 11.07 4.10 -33.54
C ASN A 309 9.69 3.97 -34.18
N SER A 310 9.51 4.57 -35.37
CA SER A 310 8.41 4.39 -36.34
C SER A 310 6.97 4.66 -35.88
N ILE A 311 6.68 4.66 -34.59
CA ILE A 311 5.33 4.72 -34.03
C ILE A 311 5.33 5.67 -32.83
N ILE A 312 4.35 6.56 -32.79
CA ILE A 312 4.00 7.36 -31.62
C ILE A 312 2.62 6.91 -31.14
N LYS A 313 2.49 6.57 -29.86
CA LYS A 313 1.26 6.04 -29.24
C LYS A 313 0.96 6.75 -27.94
N SER A 314 -0.32 6.88 -27.62
CA SER A 314 -0.74 7.37 -26.30
C SER A 314 -0.33 6.37 -25.21
N ILE A 315 0.27 6.86 -24.14
CA ILE A 315 0.39 6.16 -22.86
C ILE A 315 -0.83 6.50 -21.97
N GLY A 316 -1.28 5.59 -21.10
CA GLY A 316 -2.45 5.86 -20.24
C GLY A 316 -2.94 4.68 -19.39
N HIS A 317 -3.65 4.99 -18.30
CA HIS A 317 -4.18 4.04 -17.31
C HIS A 317 -5.32 3.15 -17.85
N GLN A 318 -5.02 2.07 -18.58
CA GLN A 318 -5.94 0.93 -18.72
C GLN A 318 -5.17 -0.36 -18.99
N SER A 319 -4.79 -1.07 -17.94
CA SER A 319 -4.73 -2.52 -17.99
C SER A 319 -4.88 -3.06 -16.57
N ILE A 320 -6.00 -3.74 -16.33
CA ILE A 320 -6.19 -4.71 -15.25
C ILE A 320 -5.19 -5.90 -15.40
N VAL A 321 -4.29 -5.84 -16.41
CA VAL A 321 -3.52 -6.97 -16.98
C VAL A 321 -1.99 -6.80 -16.89
N GLY A 322 -1.48 -5.80 -16.16
CA GLY A 322 -0.05 -5.71 -15.84
C GLY A 322 0.90 -5.24 -16.95
N LEU A 323 0.42 -4.51 -17.97
CA LEU A 323 1.31 -3.84 -18.93
C LEU A 323 2.07 -2.68 -18.28
N ARG A 324 3.37 -2.55 -18.58
CA ARG A 324 4.21 -1.40 -18.20
C ARG A 324 3.99 -0.25 -19.19
N TYR A 325 3.72 0.96 -18.71
CA TYR A 325 3.55 2.16 -19.55
C TYR A 325 4.84 2.95 -19.74
N LEU A 326 5.73 2.88 -18.76
CA LEU A 326 7.06 3.47 -18.80
C LEU A 326 8.09 2.35 -18.67
N LEU A 327 9.20 2.41 -19.41
CA LEU A 327 10.24 1.38 -19.38
C LEU A 327 10.81 1.17 -17.97
N GLY A 328 10.89 2.25 -17.18
CA GLY A 328 11.39 2.26 -15.81
C GLY A 328 10.35 1.96 -14.72
N GLU A 329 9.05 1.95 -15.01
CA GLU A 329 8.06 1.71 -13.95
C GLU A 329 8.14 0.28 -13.41
N ARG A 330 8.04 0.13 -12.09
CA ARG A 330 8.12 -1.16 -11.39
C ARG A 330 9.42 -1.95 -11.63
N ARG A 331 10.51 -1.30 -12.07
CA ARG A 331 11.86 -1.89 -12.09
C ARG A 331 12.54 -1.63 -10.74
N TRP A 332 13.19 -2.65 -10.17
CA TRP A 332 13.76 -2.59 -8.83
C TRP A 332 15.26 -2.35 -8.91
N ILE A 333 15.78 -1.46 -8.05
CA ILE A 333 17.22 -1.20 -7.90
C ILE A 333 17.89 -2.37 -7.18
N ASN A 334 19.13 -2.70 -7.56
CA ASN A 334 19.99 -3.67 -6.88
C ASN A 334 19.37 -5.08 -6.73
N GLN A 335 18.34 -5.39 -7.50
CA GLN A 335 17.74 -6.72 -7.51
C GLN A 335 18.20 -7.53 -8.72
N ALA A 336 19.04 -8.52 -8.43
CA ALA A 336 19.10 -9.72 -9.24
C ALA A 336 17.96 -10.65 -8.78
N ARG A 337 16.76 -10.62 -9.40
CA ARG A 337 15.68 -11.56 -9.02
C ARG A 337 14.83 -12.13 -10.18
N GLU A 338 14.87 -13.47 -10.25
CA GLU A 338 13.81 -14.46 -10.53
C GLU A 338 12.81 -14.28 -11.69
N VAL A 339 13.11 -13.52 -12.74
CA VAL A 339 12.35 -13.67 -14.01
C VAL A 339 13.11 -14.60 -14.95
N LYS A 340 12.67 -15.87 -15.03
CA LYS A 340 13.03 -16.90 -16.03
C LYS A 340 14.44 -16.72 -16.66
N ASN A 341 15.46 -17.19 -15.94
CA ASN A 341 16.83 -17.50 -16.37
C ASN A 341 17.68 -16.45 -17.10
N TYR A 342 17.17 -15.33 -17.61
CA TYR A 342 17.97 -14.33 -18.34
C TYR A 342 17.37 -12.91 -18.26
N PRO A 343 18.04 -11.91 -17.64
CA PRO A 343 17.56 -10.53 -17.58
C PRO A 343 17.65 -9.84 -18.95
N THR A 344 16.68 -8.98 -19.29
CA THR A 344 16.77 -8.16 -20.51
C THR A 344 17.74 -6.99 -20.31
N TRP A 345 18.19 -6.40 -21.43
CA TRP A 345 18.97 -5.16 -21.43
C TRP A 345 18.32 -4.03 -20.61
N HIS A 346 16.99 -3.89 -20.69
CA HIS A 346 16.25 -2.91 -19.89
C HIS A 346 16.33 -3.25 -18.39
N ASP A 347 16.19 -4.52 -18.02
CA ASP A 347 16.30 -4.96 -16.61
C ASP A 347 17.67 -4.60 -16.03
N GLN A 348 18.74 -4.83 -16.78
CA GLN A 348 20.11 -4.55 -16.33
C GLN A 348 20.34 -3.05 -16.13
N LEU A 349 19.88 -2.21 -17.06
CA LEU A 349 19.98 -0.75 -16.92
C LEU A 349 19.20 -0.23 -15.72
N PHE A 350 17.93 -0.61 -15.59
CA PHE A 350 17.06 -0.08 -14.54
C PHE A 350 17.32 -0.67 -13.14
N ALA A 351 18.16 -1.70 -13.04
CA ALA A 351 18.69 -2.19 -11.76
C ALA A 351 19.80 -1.28 -11.20
N ASP A 352 20.42 -0.45 -12.04
CA ASP A 352 21.46 0.50 -11.67
C ASP A 352 20.86 1.81 -11.12
N GLU A 353 21.28 2.18 -9.90
CA GLU A 353 20.77 3.37 -9.23
C GLU A 353 21.13 4.68 -9.95
N ILE A 354 22.32 4.76 -10.56
CA ILE A 354 22.79 5.94 -11.28
C ILE A 354 21.91 6.15 -12.51
N PHE A 355 21.68 5.08 -13.28
CA PHE A 355 20.79 5.13 -14.45
C PHE A 355 19.36 5.48 -14.06
N GLN A 356 18.80 4.87 -13.01
CA GLN A 356 17.41 5.12 -12.65
C GLN A 356 17.18 6.58 -12.19
N LYS A 357 18.12 7.17 -11.44
CA LYS A 357 18.11 8.60 -11.11
C LYS A 357 18.18 9.47 -12.37
N ALA A 358 19.11 9.18 -13.28
CA ALA A 358 19.25 9.92 -14.53
C ALA A 358 18.00 9.81 -15.40
N TYR A 359 17.34 8.65 -15.44
CA TYR A 359 16.11 8.42 -16.18
C TYR A 359 14.92 9.23 -15.62
N PHE A 360 14.71 9.26 -14.30
CA PHE A 360 13.62 10.07 -13.73
C PHE A 360 13.87 11.57 -13.87
N LYS A 361 15.14 12.00 -13.78
CA LYS A 361 15.55 13.36 -14.14
C LYS A 361 15.21 13.67 -15.60
N ALA A 362 15.56 12.76 -16.51
CA ALA A 362 15.28 12.92 -17.93
C ALA A 362 13.77 12.91 -18.23
N LEU A 363 12.97 12.09 -17.54
CA LEU A 363 11.50 12.15 -17.64
C LEU A 363 10.97 13.52 -17.22
N GLU A 364 11.49 14.12 -16.14
CA GLU A 364 11.11 15.47 -15.72
C GLU A 364 11.48 16.53 -16.78
N GLU A 365 12.66 16.42 -17.39
CA GLU A 365 13.15 17.30 -18.46
C GLU A 365 12.30 17.17 -19.74
N VAL A 366 12.21 15.98 -20.32
CA VAL A 366 11.60 15.78 -21.64
C VAL A 366 10.08 15.88 -21.60
N SER A 367 9.46 15.74 -20.43
CA SER A 367 8.01 15.94 -20.27
C SER A 367 7.64 17.39 -19.90
N ASN A 368 8.59 18.30 -19.81
CA ASN A 368 8.31 19.70 -19.50
C ASN A 368 7.41 20.34 -20.58
N ASP A 369 6.34 21.03 -20.15
CA ASP A 369 5.36 21.61 -21.08
C ASP A 369 5.97 22.67 -21.99
N ASN A 370 6.86 23.52 -21.45
CA ASN A 370 7.50 24.57 -22.23
C ASN A 370 8.44 23.96 -23.27
N GLU A 371 9.23 22.94 -22.89
CA GLU A 371 10.14 22.26 -23.84
C GLU A 371 9.36 21.63 -25.01
N ILE A 372 8.28 20.92 -24.72
CA ILE A 372 7.43 20.32 -25.75
C ILE A 372 6.76 21.38 -26.62
N GLN A 373 6.31 22.49 -26.03
CA GLN A 373 5.74 23.60 -26.79
C GLN A 373 6.79 24.23 -27.72
N THR A 374 7.95 24.60 -27.19
CA THR A 374 9.05 25.20 -27.96
C THR A 374 9.50 24.29 -29.10
N MET A 375 9.66 22.99 -28.84
CA MET A 375 10.01 22.01 -29.88
C MET A 375 8.98 22.02 -31.01
N ASN A 376 7.68 21.89 -30.68
CA ASN A 376 6.62 21.84 -31.69
C ASN A 376 6.51 23.14 -32.49
N GLU A 377 6.63 24.30 -31.83
CA GLU A 377 6.62 25.60 -32.50
C GLU A 377 7.80 25.74 -33.47
N SER A 378 8.98 25.27 -33.08
CA SER A 378 10.20 25.37 -33.91
C SER A 378 10.12 24.56 -35.20
N ILE A 379 9.31 23.50 -35.25
CA ILE A 379 9.18 22.62 -36.41
C ILE A 379 7.85 22.76 -37.17
N GLU A 380 6.90 23.58 -36.71
CA GLU A 380 5.52 23.57 -37.24
C GLU A 380 5.48 23.86 -38.74
N GLU A 381 6.27 24.82 -39.24
CA GLU A 381 6.33 25.14 -40.66
C GLU A 381 6.81 23.92 -41.49
N VAL A 382 7.90 23.29 -41.06
CA VAL A 382 8.50 22.13 -41.72
C VAL A 382 7.59 20.90 -41.60
N LEU A 383 6.88 20.75 -40.48
CA LEU A 383 5.88 19.71 -40.23
C LEU A 383 4.74 19.84 -41.23
N VAL A 384 4.16 21.03 -41.39
CA VAL A 384 3.07 21.28 -42.34
C VAL A 384 3.53 20.98 -43.77
N GLN A 385 4.72 21.45 -44.16
CA GLN A 385 5.29 21.12 -45.46
C GLN A 385 5.45 19.61 -45.66
N ASN A 386 6.04 18.91 -44.69
CA ASN A 386 6.25 17.46 -44.76
C ASN A 386 4.94 16.68 -44.77
N LEU A 387 3.91 17.14 -44.04
CA LEU A 387 2.57 16.58 -44.09
C LEU A 387 1.97 16.66 -45.49
N SER A 388 2.11 17.81 -46.16
CA SER A 388 1.69 17.96 -47.55
C SER A 388 2.42 16.99 -48.49
N LYS A 389 3.74 16.78 -48.27
CA LYS A 389 4.53 15.81 -49.06
C LYS A 389 4.00 14.39 -48.86
N ILE A 390 3.73 13.95 -47.63
CA ILE A 390 3.17 12.61 -47.39
C ILE A 390 1.80 12.44 -48.05
N ARG A 391 0.97 13.50 -48.08
CA ARG A 391 -0.36 13.47 -48.72
C ARG A 391 -0.33 13.22 -50.22
N LEU A 392 0.82 13.43 -50.89
CA LEU A 392 1.01 13.00 -52.29
C LEU A 392 0.92 11.48 -52.47
N ASN A 393 1.38 10.71 -51.47
CA ASN A 393 1.26 9.26 -51.49
C ASN A 393 -0.07 8.78 -50.90
N LYS A 394 -0.61 9.51 -49.92
CA LYS A 394 -1.80 9.12 -49.16
C LYS A 394 -2.62 10.37 -48.79
N SER A 395 -3.59 10.74 -49.63
CA SER A 395 -4.33 12.00 -49.53
C SER A 395 -5.10 12.19 -48.22
N ASP A 396 -5.56 11.11 -47.60
CA ASP A 396 -6.28 11.08 -46.32
C ASP A 396 -5.34 11.05 -45.10
N TYR A 397 -4.02 11.07 -45.29
CA TYR A 397 -3.07 11.03 -44.17
C TYR A 397 -3.18 12.28 -43.28
N SER A 398 -3.20 12.04 -41.97
CA SER A 398 -3.05 13.05 -40.93
C SER A 398 -1.95 12.67 -39.96
N PHE A 399 -1.42 13.66 -39.26
CA PHE A 399 -0.42 13.49 -38.23
C PHE A 399 -0.90 14.07 -36.90
N SER A 400 -0.85 13.24 -35.87
CA SER A 400 -1.23 13.57 -34.49
C SER A 400 -0.12 13.28 -33.48
N GLY A 401 1.11 12.98 -33.96
CA GLY A 401 2.21 12.59 -33.08
C GLY A 401 2.59 13.68 -32.08
N ASP A 402 2.49 14.96 -32.47
CA ASP A 402 2.71 16.11 -31.58
C ASP A 402 1.66 16.21 -30.46
N GLN A 403 0.39 15.95 -30.79
CA GLN A 403 -0.69 15.92 -29.80
C GLN A 403 -0.55 14.71 -28.86
N LEU A 404 -0.16 13.55 -29.39
CA LEU A 404 0.11 12.36 -28.60
C LEU A 404 1.30 12.56 -27.66
N VAL A 405 2.37 13.19 -28.11
CA VAL A 405 3.54 13.53 -27.28
C VAL A 405 3.17 14.52 -26.18
N LYS A 406 2.38 15.56 -26.48
CA LYS A 406 1.82 16.46 -25.44
C LYS A 406 1.01 15.70 -24.38
N LYS A 407 0.16 14.76 -24.81
CA LYS A 407 -0.63 13.91 -23.90
C LYS A 407 0.26 12.98 -23.06
N ASN A 408 1.27 12.38 -23.66
CA ASN A 408 2.23 11.51 -22.98
C ASN A 408 3.08 12.29 -21.98
N ALA A 409 3.53 13.48 -22.33
CA ALA A 409 4.22 14.40 -21.42
C ALA A 409 3.35 14.69 -20.19
N ALA A 410 2.06 15.00 -20.38
CA ALA A 410 1.13 15.21 -19.27
C ALA A 410 0.96 13.96 -18.38
N PHE A 411 0.92 12.77 -18.97
CA PHE A 411 0.91 11.52 -18.20
C PHE A 411 2.20 11.32 -17.40
N ILE A 412 3.37 11.50 -18.03
CA ILE A 412 4.68 11.37 -17.38
C ILE A 412 4.78 12.33 -16.21
N ARG A 413 4.44 13.63 -16.41
CA ARG A 413 4.42 14.62 -15.34
C ARG A 413 3.54 14.19 -14.18
N LYS A 414 2.33 13.67 -14.47
CA LYS A 414 1.42 13.16 -13.44
C LYS A 414 2.03 11.97 -12.68
N PHE A 415 2.70 11.05 -13.38
CA PHE A 415 3.38 9.89 -12.80
C PHE A 415 4.52 10.31 -11.85
N ILE A 416 5.33 11.29 -12.25
CA ILE A 416 6.45 11.79 -11.42
C ILE A 416 6.01 12.83 -10.37
N THR A 417 4.73 13.16 -10.29
CA THR A 417 4.14 14.00 -9.22
C THR A 417 3.03 13.25 -8.48
N PRO A 418 3.35 12.14 -7.81
CA PRO A 418 2.32 11.31 -7.23
C PRO A 418 1.66 11.98 -6.03
N LYS A 419 0.35 11.75 -5.89
CA LYS A 419 -0.41 12.10 -4.68
C LYS A 419 -0.45 10.86 -3.80
N HIS A 420 0.06 10.94 -2.57
CA HIS A 420 0.05 9.84 -1.58
C HIS A 420 0.85 8.60 -2.01
N ALA A 421 2.11 8.79 -2.39
CA ALA A 421 3.00 7.70 -2.80
C ALA A 421 3.64 6.93 -1.63
N LEU A 422 3.65 7.53 -0.43
CA LEU A 422 4.35 6.99 0.73
C LEU A 422 3.40 6.97 1.92
N GLU A 423 3.14 5.77 2.42
CA GLU A 423 2.45 5.55 3.70
C GLU A 423 3.50 5.43 4.81
N THR A 424 3.27 6.13 5.93
CA THR A 424 4.21 6.16 7.05
C THR A 424 3.50 5.93 8.38
N TYR A 425 4.16 5.23 9.31
CA TYR A 425 3.56 4.73 10.53
C TYR A 425 4.55 4.88 11.68
N ILE A 426 4.16 5.53 12.79
CA ILE A 426 4.99 5.59 14.00
C ILE A 426 4.81 4.29 14.77
N ILE A 427 5.90 3.55 14.91
CA ILE A 427 5.95 2.26 15.59
C ILE A 427 6.26 2.44 17.07
N ASP A 428 7.24 3.30 17.37
CA ASP A 428 7.67 3.57 18.73
C ASP A 428 8.13 5.02 18.89
N LYS A 429 7.95 5.55 20.11
CA LYS A 429 8.34 6.90 20.51
C LYS A 429 8.92 6.88 21.93
N ASP A 430 10.22 6.61 22.02
CA ASP A 430 10.95 6.51 23.29
C ASP A 430 11.56 7.87 23.67
N THR A 431 10.95 8.54 24.65
CA THR A 431 11.43 9.84 25.16
C THR A 431 12.66 9.73 26.05
N VAL A 432 13.01 8.54 26.53
CA VAL A 432 14.18 8.28 27.38
C VAL A 432 15.41 8.06 26.51
N LYS A 433 15.29 7.28 25.44
CA LYS A 433 16.38 7.00 24.49
C LYS A 433 16.54 8.05 23.39
N ASN A 434 15.64 9.03 23.32
CA ASN A 434 15.58 10.00 22.22
C ASN A 434 15.32 9.33 20.87
N GLU A 435 14.51 8.27 20.82
CA GLU A 435 14.28 7.47 19.62
C GLU A 435 12.85 7.62 19.11
N LEU A 436 12.72 7.72 17.79
CA LEU A 436 11.46 7.63 17.05
C LEU A 436 11.63 6.56 15.97
N GLU A 437 10.81 5.52 16.00
CA GLU A 437 10.80 4.48 14.97
C GLU A 437 9.62 4.70 14.02
N ILE A 438 9.92 4.78 12.72
CA ILE A 438 8.92 4.96 11.67
C ILE A 438 9.03 3.80 10.67
N GLU A 439 7.89 3.25 10.30
CA GLU A 439 7.72 2.30 9.21
C GLU A 439 7.25 3.02 7.95
N PHE A 440 7.87 2.69 6.82
CA PHE A 440 7.71 3.30 5.50
C PHE A 440 7.18 2.26 4.52
N ASN A 441 6.15 2.62 3.74
CA ASN A 441 5.55 1.76 2.74
C ASN A 441 5.28 2.55 1.44
N ASN A 442 6.06 2.26 0.39
CA ASN A 442 5.93 2.92 -0.91
C ASN A 442 4.77 2.29 -1.70
N THR A 443 3.70 3.04 -1.95
CA THR A 443 2.52 2.58 -2.71
C THR A 443 2.58 2.95 -4.20
N HIS A 444 3.63 3.65 -4.62
CA HIS A 444 3.81 4.13 -5.99
C HIS A 444 4.74 3.22 -6.80
N TYR A 445 4.58 3.20 -8.13
CA TYR A 445 5.40 2.35 -9.02
C TYR A 445 6.81 2.89 -9.28
N ALA A 446 7.07 4.14 -8.90
CA ALA A 446 8.40 4.72 -8.92
C ALA A 446 9.12 4.43 -7.58
N PRO A 447 10.45 4.27 -7.60
CA PRO A 447 11.25 4.32 -6.38
C PRO A 447 11.03 5.66 -5.65
N LEU A 448 11.08 5.63 -4.31
CA LEU A 448 11.03 6.84 -3.49
C LEU A 448 12.28 6.95 -2.63
N GLN A 449 12.81 8.16 -2.50
CA GLN A 449 13.93 8.47 -1.63
C GLN A 449 13.46 9.34 -0.47
N PHE A 450 13.78 8.91 0.75
CA PHE A 450 13.60 9.73 1.94
C PHE A 450 14.57 10.92 1.92
N ILE A 451 14.07 12.10 2.27
CA ILE A 451 14.85 13.33 2.38
C ILE A 451 15.01 13.73 3.84
N GLY A 452 13.96 13.62 4.65
CA GLY A 452 14.04 14.04 6.04
C GLY A 452 12.74 13.97 6.81
N LEU A 453 12.84 14.23 8.11
CA LEU A 453 11.70 14.48 8.99
C LEU A 453 11.54 15.98 9.18
N LYS A 454 10.31 16.46 9.04
CA LYS A 454 9.93 17.87 9.17
C LYS A 454 8.94 18.03 10.31
N TYR A 455 9.17 19.01 11.17
CA TYR A 455 8.26 19.41 12.24
C TYR A 455 7.69 20.81 11.96
N LYS A 456 6.36 20.90 11.84
CA LYS A 456 5.66 22.10 11.31
C LYS A 456 6.14 22.46 9.90
N ASP A 457 5.94 23.70 9.47
CA ASP A 457 6.12 24.12 8.08
C ASP A 457 7.58 24.36 7.66
N SER A 458 8.57 24.31 8.56
CA SER A 458 9.94 24.74 8.21
C SER A 458 11.10 24.05 8.91
N LEU A 459 10.88 23.29 10.00
CA LEU A 459 11.99 22.71 10.75
C LEU A 459 12.28 21.29 10.26
N ILE A 460 13.34 21.10 9.48
CA ILE A 460 13.91 19.77 9.27
C ILE A 460 14.59 19.35 10.57
N ILE A 461 14.07 18.31 11.21
CA ILE A 461 14.56 17.80 12.50
C ILE A 461 15.48 16.59 12.34
N HIS A 462 15.51 15.99 11.14
CA HIS A 462 16.42 14.92 10.78
C HIS A 462 16.58 14.84 9.26
N ASN A 463 17.81 14.63 8.78
CA ASN A 463 18.14 14.34 7.39
C ASN A 463 19.31 13.35 7.39
N ARG A 464 19.13 12.20 6.72
CA ARG A 464 20.21 11.30 6.35
C ARG A 464 19.78 10.48 5.14
N SER A 465 20.74 9.93 4.40
CA SER A 465 20.44 8.99 3.32
C SER A 465 19.85 7.71 3.90
N LEU A 466 18.69 7.29 3.38
CA LEU A 466 18.12 5.97 3.59
C LEU A 466 18.15 5.19 2.27
N PRO A 467 18.07 3.85 2.31
CA PRO A 467 17.87 3.05 1.11
C PRO A 467 16.65 3.53 0.32
N ILE A 468 16.75 3.49 -1.01
CA ILE A 468 15.63 3.83 -1.89
C ILE A 468 14.49 2.83 -1.67
N LEU A 469 13.33 3.36 -1.32
CA LEU A 469 12.11 2.61 -1.06
C LEU A 469 11.52 2.13 -2.39
N GLN A 470 11.55 0.82 -2.63
CA GLN A 470 10.96 0.19 -3.81
C GLN A 470 9.45 0.04 -3.66
N ALA A 471 8.73 -0.04 -4.79
CA ALA A 471 7.27 -0.19 -4.82
C ALA A 471 6.79 -1.44 -4.04
N SER A 472 5.90 -1.25 -3.08
CA SER A 472 5.27 -2.31 -2.31
C SER A 472 4.23 -3.02 -3.17
N SER A 473 4.59 -4.21 -3.64
CA SER A 473 3.75 -5.26 -4.22
C SER A 473 3.29 -5.13 -5.68
N ILE A 474 3.84 -6.04 -6.48
CA ILE A 474 3.08 -6.82 -7.48
C ILE A 474 2.19 -7.81 -6.68
N PRO A 475 0.96 -8.11 -7.11
CA PRO A 475 0.12 -9.12 -6.43
C PRO A 475 0.88 -10.44 -6.23
N GLY A 476 0.97 -10.91 -4.98
CA GLY A 476 1.60 -12.20 -4.60
C GLY A 476 2.98 -12.11 -3.93
N ILE A 477 3.59 -10.93 -3.83
CA ILE A 477 4.86 -10.71 -3.10
C ILE A 477 4.54 -9.94 -1.80
N GLN A 478 5.04 -10.41 -0.65
CA GLN A 478 4.93 -9.67 0.61
C GLN A 478 5.44 -8.24 0.42
N SER A 479 4.61 -7.25 0.78
CA SER A 479 5.03 -5.85 0.90
C SER A 479 6.23 -5.80 1.87
N HIS A 480 7.35 -5.26 1.39
CA HIS A 480 8.52 -5.03 2.24
C HIS A 480 8.41 -3.60 2.75
N SER A 481 7.67 -3.40 3.84
CA SER A 481 7.78 -2.15 4.59
C SER A 481 9.20 -2.03 5.17
N VAL A 482 9.73 -0.82 5.18
CA VAL A 482 11.07 -0.53 5.73
C VAL A 482 10.88 0.16 7.07
N LYS A 483 11.54 -0.32 8.13
CA LYS A 483 11.49 0.28 9.46
C LYS A 483 12.80 0.97 9.76
N GLU A 484 12.74 2.22 10.18
CA GLU A 484 13.93 3.03 10.47
C GLU A 484 13.77 3.78 11.78
N LYS A 485 14.89 3.86 12.50
CA LYS A 485 15.00 4.58 13.77
C LYS A 485 15.71 5.91 13.59
N PHE A 486 15.13 6.95 14.18
CA PHE A 486 15.61 8.31 14.16
C PHE A 486 15.90 8.80 15.56
N THR A 487 17.08 9.41 15.76
CA THR A 487 17.40 10.10 17.01
C THR A 487 16.81 11.51 16.97
N ILE A 488 15.87 11.81 17.87
CA ILE A 488 15.14 13.09 17.96
C ILE A 488 15.24 13.63 19.39
N PRO A 489 15.54 14.92 19.60
CA PRO A 489 15.66 15.50 20.95
C PRO A 489 14.43 15.22 21.84
N SER A 490 14.66 14.77 23.08
CA SER A 490 13.62 14.50 24.09
C SER A 490 12.60 15.63 24.21
N GLU A 491 13.08 16.87 24.22
CA GLU A 491 12.26 18.07 24.39
C GLU A 491 11.24 18.27 23.24
N LEU A 492 11.54 17.70 22.07
CA LEU A 492 10.62 17.68 20.95
C LEU A 492 9.64 16.50 21.06
N LEU A 493 10.13 15.29 21.39
CA LEU A 493 9.31 14.08 21.55
C LEU A 493 8.27 14.18 22.69
N LYS A 494 8.57 14.95 23.74
CA LYS A 494 7.68 15.24 24.87
C LYS A 494 6.52 16.17 24.50
N LYS A 495 6.57 16.90 23.36
CA LYS A 495 5.49 17.83 23.00
C LYS A 495 4.20 17.08 22.67
N LYS A 496 3.10 17.47 23.33
CA LYS A 496 1.75 16.88 23.16
C LYS A 496 1.27 16.82 21.70
N LYS A 497 1.70 17.75 20.85
CA LYS A 497 1.33 17.85 19.43
C LYS A 497 2.46 17.42 18.47
N PHE A 498 3.53 16.77 18.95
CA PHE A 498 4.67 16.35 18.14
C PHE A 498 4.24 15.58 16.89
N VAL A 499 3.58 14.43 17.11
CA VAL A 499 3.13 13.53 16.06
C VAL A 499 2.17 14.21 15.07
N LYS A 500 1.26 15.06 15.55
CA LYS A 500 0.30 15.78 14.69
C LYS A 500 0.98 16.80 13.74
N ARG A 501 2.22 17.18 14.03
CA ARG A 501 2.98 18.20 13.29
C ARG A 501 4.22 17.62 12.62
N LEU A 502 4.35 16.30 12.60
CA LEU A 502 5.44 15.59 11.96
C LEU A 502 5.04 15.24 10.53
N SER A 503 5.93 15.52 9.58
CA SER A 503 5.84 15.06 8.20
C SER A 503 7.13 14.33 7.82
N VAL A 504 7.01 13.29 7.02
CA VAL A 504 8.11 12.64 6.29
C VAL A 504 8.22 13.31 4.92
N VAL A 505 9.39 13.85 4.61
CA VAL A 505 9.70 14.45 3.32
C VAL A 505 10.40 13.41 2.45
N TYR A 506 9.94 13.25 1.21
CA TYR A 506 10.48 12.30 0.24
C TYR A 506 10.46 12.87 -1.19
N THR A 507 11.14 12.19 -2.11
CA THR A 507 11.19 12.53 -3.54
C THR A 507 11.22 11.27 -4.40
N ILE A 508 11.00 11.41 -5.71
CA ILE A 508 11.42 10.39 -6.68
C ILE A 508 12.89 10.68 -7.01
N PRO A 509 13.82 9.71 -6.81
CA PRO A 509 15.24 9.92 -7.04
C PRO A 509 15.52 10.57 -8.41
N GLY A 510 16.33 11.63 -8.43
CA GLY A 510 16.71 12.35 -9.66
C GLY A 510 15.77 13.50 -10.06
N THR A 511 14.54 13.56 -9.52
CA THR A 511 13.62 14.68 -9.75
C THR A 511 13.88 15.85 -8.80
N THR A 512 13.39 17.03 -9.14
CA THR A 512 13.55 18.25 -8.33
C THR A 512 12.45 18.44 -7.27
N LYS A 513 11.31 17.76 -7.42
CA LYS A 513 10.14 17.94 -6.55
C LYS A 513 10.24 17.09 -5.29
N THR A 514 9.78 17.65 -4.17
CA THR A 514 9.63 16.94 -2.90
C THR A 514 8.16 16.85 -2.52
N PHE A 515 7.85 15.83 -1.74
CA PHE A 515 6.50 15.49 -1.28
C PHE A 515 6.53 15.21 0.22
N GLU A 516 5.36 15.30 0.85
CA GLU A 516 5.21 15.04 2.28
C GLU A 516 4.21 13.91 2.54
N SER A 517 4.46 13.12 3.59
CA SER A 517 3.55 12.12 4.15
C SER A 517 3.42 12.33 5.65
N THR A 518 2.19 12.29 6.17
CA THR A 518 1.93 12.43 7.61
C THR A 518 1.86 11.05 8.25
N PRO A 519 2.71 10.73 9.24
CA PRO A 519 2.69 9.40 9.85
C PRO A 519 1.41 9.10 10.63
N TYR A 520 0.88 7.90 10.45
CA TYR A 520 -0.15 7.31 11.31
C TYR A 520 0.43 6.93 12.68
N ARG A 521 -0.45 6.72 13.67
CA ARG A 521 -0.08 6.46 15.08
C ARG A 521 -0.12 4.99 15.48
N TRP A 522 -0.21 4.12 14.50
CA TRP A 522 -0.27 2.67 14.65
C TRP A 522 0.63 2.08 13.57
N SER A 523 0.96 0.80 13.67
CA SER A 523 1.79 0.08 12.69
C SER A 523 1.00 -0.32 11.44
N PHE A 524 1.71 -0.56 10.32
CA PHE A 524 1.06 -0.99 9.07
C PHE A 524 0.44 -2.39 9.20
N GLN A 525 1.13 -3.29 9.90
CA GLN A 525 0.67 -4.65 10.17
C GLN A 525 1.08 -5.09 11.58
N ASP A 526 0.09 -5.44 12.41
CA ASP A 526 0.35 -6.12 13.68
C ASP A 526 -0.74 -7.14 14.04
N PRO A 527 -0.80 -8.27 13.32
CA PRO A 527 -1.71 -9.36 13.67
C PRO A 527 -1.25 -10.14 14.92
N LYS A 528 -0.01 -9.94 15.40
CA LYS A 528 0.55 -10.71 16.52
C LYS A 528 -0.15 -10.38 17.83
N ASN A 529 -0.57 -9.13 17.98
CA ASN A 529 -1.29 -8.56 19.12
C ASN A 529 -2.68 -9.15 19.41
N VAL A 530 -3.22 -10.00 18.56
CA VAL A 530 -4.51 -10.68 18.80
C VAL A 530 -4.40 -12.19 18.72
N SER A 531 -3.22 -12.74 18.41
CA SER A 531 -3.06 -14.17 18.18
C SER A 531 -3.30 -15.00 19.44
N GLU A 532 -2.90 -14.51 20.61
CA GLU A 532 -3.17 -15.17 21.90
C GLU A 532 -4.64 -15.07 22.27
N ILE A 533 -5.27 -13.90 22.07
CA ILE A 533 -6.72 -13.71 22.27
C ILE A 533 -7.53 -14.69 21.40
N ILE A 534 -7.12 -14.92 20.15
CA ILE A 534 -7.80 -15.87 19.27
C ILE A 534 -7.57 -17.31 19.73
N LYS A 535 -6.37 -17.64 20.20
CA LYS A 535 -6.04 -18.97 20.71
C LYS A 535 -6.83 -19.31 21.97
N THR A 536 -6.96 -18.38 22.92
CA THR A 536 -7.68 -18.60 24.19
C THR A 536 -9.18 -18.80 24.03
N ARG A 537 -9.77 -18.51 22.86
CA ARG A 537 -11.18 -18.88 22.55
C ARG A 537 -11.36 -20.37 22.26
N LYS A 538 -10.28 -21.10 22.01
CA LYS A 538 -10.33 -22.55 21.80
C LYS A 538 -10.28 -23.24 23.16
N PRO A 539 -11.13 -24.26 23.41
CA PRO A 539 -11.03 -25.06 24.62
C PRO A 539 -9.66 -25.72 24.71
N ASN A 540 -9.11 -25.81 25.91
CA ASN A 540 -7.81 -26.44 26.17
C ASN A 540 -7.82 -27.31 27.44
N CYS A 541 -9.00 -27.80 27.84
CA CYS A 541 -9.16 -28.64 29.05
C CYS A 541 -8.26 -29.88 29.05
N GLU A 542 -7.85 -30.37 27.87
CA GLU A 542 -6.90 -31.47 27.68
C GLU A 542 -5.50 -31.20 28.25
N ASN A 543 -5.12 -29.94 28.43
CA ASN A 543 -3.82 -29.55 28.98
C ASN A 543 -3.73 -29.77 30.50
N PHE A 544 -4.85 -30.04 31.16
CA PHE A 544 -4.94 -30.11 32.62
C PHE A 544 -5.24 -31.55 33.05
N PRO A 545 -4.24 -32.32 33.54
CA PRO A 545 -4.38 -33.75 33.83
C PRO A 545 -5.42 -34.10 34.89
N PHE A 546 -5.73 -33.16 35.78
CA PHE A 546 -6.72 -33.34 36.85
C PHE A 546 -8.17 -33.15 36.39
N ILE A 547 -8.40 -32.60 35.19
CA ILE A 547 -9.74 -32.37 34.65
C ILE A 547 -10.28 -33.67 34.05
N LYS A 548 -11.42 -34.13 34.56
CA LYS A 548 -12.17 -35.24 33.96
C LYS A 548 -13.07 -34.70 32.84
N ARG A 549 -13.03 -35.32 31.68
CA ARG A 549 -13.76 -34.86 30.49
C ARG A 549 -14.93 -35.77 30.19
N HIS A 550 -16.09 -35.16 29.97
CA HIS A 550 -17.33 -35.82 29.54
C HIS A 550 -17.84 -35.13 28.25
N PRO A 551 -18.82 -35.72 27.55
CA PRO A 551 -19.37 -35.12 26.32
C PRO A 551 -19.91 -33.69 26.55
N ASP A 552 -20.69 -33.49 27.61
CA ASP A 552 -21.44 -32.25 27.85
C ASP A 552 -20.84 -31.38 28.96
N PHE A 553 -19.83 -31.89 29.68
CA PHE A 553 -19.19 -31.15 30.77
C PHE A 553 -17.74 -31.57 31.00
N VAL A 554 -17.01 -30.71 31.70
CA VAL A 554 -15.68 -31.01 32.24
C VAL A 554 -15.71 -30.82 33.75
N GLU A 555 -15.07 -31.72 34.50
CA GLU A 555 -15.14 -31.77 35.96
C GLU A 555 -13.75 -31.54 36.58
N ILE A 556 -13.65 -30.56 37.49
CA ILE A 556 -12.54 -30.44 38.44
C ILE A 556 -12.94 -31.17 39.72
N PRO A 557 -12.27 -32.29 40.07
CA PRO A 557 -12.65 -33.11 41.21
C PRO A 557 -12.24 -32.46 42.54
N LYS A 558 -12.71 -33.03 43.66
CA LYS A 558 -12.21 -32.71 44.99
C LYS A 558 -10.68 -32.85 45.07
N GLY A 559 -10.01 -31.96 45.79
CA GLY A 559 -8.55 -31.96 45.95
C GLY A 559 -7.91 -30.60 45.68
N GLN A 560 -6.58 -30.53 45.79
CA GLN A 560 -5.80 -29.33 45.47
C GLN A 560 -5.39 -29.34 44.00
N HIS A 561 -5.66 -28.24 43.30
CA HIS A 561 -5.38 -28.09 41.87
C HIS A 561 -4.73 -26.73 41.60
N VAL A 562 -3.77 -26.69 40.68
CA VAL A 562 -3.10 -25.45 40.28
C VAL A 562 -3.38 -25.20 38.79
N ILE A 563 -3.78 -23.98 38.47
CA ILE A 563 -3.98 -23.49 37.10
C ILE A 563 -2.95 -22.37 36.88
N SER A 564 -1.95 -22.63 36.04
CA SER A 564 -0.85 -21.70 35.74
C SER A 564 -0.85 -21.16 34.31
N GLU A 565 -1.81 -21.59 33.49
CA GLU A 565 -2.15 -21.03 32.19
C GLU A 565 -3.67 -20.94 32.08
N ASN A 566 -4.19 -20.10 31.18
CA ASN A 566 -5.65 -19.91 31.04
C ASN A 566 -6.35 -21.26 30.79
N LEU A 567 -7.38 -21.56 31.58
CA LEU A 567 -8.26 -22.70 31.37
C LEU A 567 -9.49 -22.22 30.59
N THR A 568 -9.65 -22.67 29.34
CA THR A 568 -10.81 -22.37 28.50
C THR A 568 -11.71 -23.58 28.35
N VAL A 569 -13.00 -23.39 28.67
CA VAL A 569 -14.08 -24.36 28.45
C VAL A 569 -15.00 -23.86 27.33
N GLY A 570 -15.24 -24.71 26.33
CA GLY A 570 -16.01 -24.36 25.13
C GLY A 570 -17.52 -24.20 25.35
N PRO A 571 -18.25 -23.67 24.34
CA PRO A 571 -19.69 -23.39 24.47
C PRO A 571 -20.56 -24.65 24.59
N ASN A 572 -20.04 -25.82 24.19
CA ASN A 572 -20.77 -27.09 24.23
C ASN A 572 -20.53 -27.88 25.53
N GLN A 573 -19.70 -27.35 26.44
CA GLN A 573 -19.36 -28.03 27.68
C GLN A 573 -19.52 -27.08 28.87
N GLN A 574 -20.16 -27.56 29.92
CA GLN A 574 -20.21 -26.84 31.19
C GLN A 574 -18.99 -27.17 32.05
N LEU A 575 -18.44 -26.19 32.78
CA LEU A 575 -17.44 -26.46 33.80
C LEU A 575 -18.12 -26.82 35.12
N ILE A 576 -17.83 -28.01 35.67
CA ILE A 576 -18.31 -28.46 36.97
C ILE A 576 -17.13 -28.52 37.94
N ILE A 577 -17.24 -27.84 39.08
CA ILE A 577 -16.26 -27.88 40.17
C ILE A 577 -16.93 -28.55 41.37
N LYS A 578 -16.34 -29.66 41.84
CA LYS A 578 -16.93 -30.50 42.89
C LYS A 578 -16.60 -29.96 44.28
N ALA A 579 -17.50 -30.22 45.23
CA ALA A 579 -17.31 -29.94 46.65
C ALA A 579 -15.92 -30.35 47.16
N GLY A 580 -15.30 -29.49 47.97
CA GLY A 580 -13.96 -29.69 48.53
C GLY A 580 -12.79 -29.50 47.54
N ALA A 581 -13.03 -29.02 46.32
CA ALA A 581 -11.97 -28.59 45.42
C ALA A 581 -11.30 -27.29 45.90
N LYS A 582 -9.97 -27.24 45.85
CA LYS A 582 -9.14 -26.08 46.17
C LYS A 582 -8.29 -25.71 44.97
N ILE A 583 -8.59 -24.60 44.32
CA ILE A 583 -7.98 -24.17 43.05
C ILE A 583 -7.11 -22.94 43.30
N THR A 584 -5.84 -23.00 42.90
CA THR A 584 -4.92 -21.86 42.94
C THR A 584 -4.64 -21.37 41.52
N LEU A 585 -4.93 -20.09 41.24
CA LEU A 585 -4.59 -19.43 39.98
C LEU A 585 -3.22 -18.75 40.10
N LYS A 586 -2.28 -19.09 39.22
CA LYS A 586 -0.90 -18.55 39.17
C LYS A 586 -0.57 -17.94 37.82
N ASN A 587 0.48 -17.13 37.77
CA ASN A 587 1.05 -16.60 36.52
C ASN A 587 0.00 -15.91 35.62
N GLU A 588 -0.86 -15.09 36.22
CA GLU A 588 -1.94 -14.36 35.52
C GLU A 588 -2.97 -15.27 34.82
N ALA A 589 -3.03 -16.56 35.17
CA ALA A 589 -4.01 -17.48 34.62
C ALA A 589 -5.45 -17.12 35.05
N SER A 590 -6.38 -17.33 34.13
CA SER A 590 -7.82 -17.15 34.30
C SER A 590 -8.60 -18.42 33.96
N ILE A 591 -9.82 -18.55 34.48
CA ILE A 591 -10.79 -19.54 34.03
C ILE A 591 -11.78 -18.85 33.09
N ILE A 592 -11.90 -19.32 31.84
CA ILE A 592 -12.76 -18.76 30.80
C ILE A 592 -13.79 -19.80 30.39
N CYS A 593 -15.08 -19.53 30.60
CA CYS A 593 -16.16 -20.47 30.34
C CYS A 593 -17.16 -19.91 29.34
N TYR A 594 -17.36 -20.61 28.22
CA TYR A 594 -18.38 -20.29 27.21
C TYR A 594 -19.67 -21.12 27.39
N GLY A 595 -19.62 -22.26 28.09
CA GLY A 595 -20.78 -23.13 28.34
C GLY A 595 -21.36 -23.02 29.76
N GLY A 596 -20.92 -22.03 30.53
CA GLY A 596 -21.35 -21.79 31.90
C GLY A 596 -20.54 -22.58 32.93
N ILE A 597 -20.83 -22.30 34.21
CA ILE A 597 -20.09 -22.86 35.34
C ILE A 597 -21.03 -23.32 36.46
N GLN A 598 -20.73 -24.47 37.05
CA GLN A 598 -21.42 -25.05 38.20
C GLN A 598 -20.39 -25.31 39.29
N MET A 599 -20.49 -24.56 40.37
CA MET A 599 -19.71 -24.76 41.59
C MET A 599 -20.69 -25.10 42.70
N ILE A 600 -20.78 -26.38 43.07
CA ILE A 600 -21.74 -26.85 44.07
C ILE A 600 -20.98 -27.53 45.20
N GLY A 601 -20.65 -26.73 46.22
CA GLY A 601 -20.09 -27.16 47.50
C GLY A 601 -21.17 -27.46 48.54
N ASN A 602 -20.72 -27.69 49.78
CA ASN A 602 -21.58 -27.77 50.97
C ASN A 602 -20.84 -27.20 52.19
N GLU A 603 -21.54 -27.02 53.31
CA GLU A 603 -20.99 -26.42 54.55
C GLU A 603 -19.72 -27.11 55.07
N ASN A 604 -19.58 -28.43 54.87
CA ASN A 604 -18.40 -29.19 55.30
C ASN A 604 -17.29 -29.20 54.26
N GLU A 605 -17.62 -29.01 52.99
CA GLU A 605 -16.73 -29.15 51.84
C GLU A 605 -16.90 -27.97 50.86
N LEU A 606 -16.49 -26.79 51.31
CA LEU A 606 -16.46 -25.59 50.48
C LEU A 606 -15.56 -25.77 49.25
N ILE A 607 -15.94 -25.15 48.15
CA ILE A 607 -15.05 -24.94 47.00
C ILE A 607 -14.23 -23.69 47.29
N GLN A 608 -12.91 -23.76 47.16
CA GLN A 608 -12.01 -22.63 47.41
C GLN A 608 -11.25 -22.27 46.14
N ILE A 609 -11.29 -21.00 45.73
CA ILE A 609 -10.54 -20.50 44.57
C ILE A 609 -9.72 -19.29 45.02
N THR A 610 -8.39 -19.38 44.88
CA THR A 610 -7.45 -18.37 45.38
C THR A 610 -6.48 -17.90 44.29
N GLY A 611 -6.27 -16.59 44.19
CA GLY A 611 -5.25 -16.00 43.31
C GLY A 611 -3.90 -15.85 44.00
N GLU A 612 -2.84 -16.36 43.36
CA GLU A 612 -1.42 -16.17 43.70
C GLU A 612 -0.70 -15.54 42.50
N GLY A 613 -1.00 -14.26 42.24
CA GLY A 613 -0.57 -13.57 41.01
C GLY A 613 -1.33 -14.02 39.75
N GLY A 614 -2.35 -14.89 39.90
CA GLY A 614 -3.34 -15.23 38.88
C GLY A 614 -4.43 -14.17 38.73
N ASN A 615 -5.13 -14.23 37.60
CA ASN A 615 -6.27 -13.38 37.27
C ASN A 615 -7.58 -14.04 37.77
N GLY A 616 -8.69 -13.82 37.08
CA GLY A 616 -10.03 -14.06 37.58
C GLY A 616 -10.81 -15.14 36.84
N ILE A 617 -12.13 -15.01 36.88
CA ILE A 617 -13.07 -15.91 36.20
C ILE A 617 -13.90 -15.09 35.21
N LEU A 618 -13.97 -15.56 33.97
CA LEU A 618 -14.79 -15.00 32.91
C LEU A 618 -15.80 -16.04 32.43
N VAL A 619 -17.08 -15.79 32.64
CA VAL A 619 -18.17 -16.56 32.04
C VAL A 619 -18.85 -15.67 31.00
N ILE A 620 -18.83 -16.09 29.74
CA ILE A 620 -19.21 -15.22 28.62
C ILE A 620 -20.05 -15.96 27.59
N ASN A 621 -21.20 -15.36 27.23
CA ASN A 621 -22.17 -15.88 26.27
C ASN A 621 -22.63 -17.31 26.58
N SER A 622 -22.78 -17.63 27.85
CA SER A 622 -23.24 -18.95 28.27
C SER A 622 -24.74 -19.09 28.00
N PRO A 623 -25.17 -20.11 27.23
CA PRO A 623 -26.60 -20.41 27.08
C PRO A 623 -27.17 -21.10 28.32
N VAL A 624 -26.32 -21.50 29.27
CA VAL A 624 -26.72 -22.20 30.49
C VAL A 624 -26.53 -21.28 31.69
N ARG A 625 -27.58 -21.16 32.51
CA ARG A 625 -27.54 -20.44 33.79
C ARG A 625 -26.52 -21.09 34.72
N SER A 626 -25.56 -20.30 35.18
CA SER A 626 -24.49 -20.74 36.08
C SER A 626 -24.99 -20.81 37.51
N LYS A 627 -24.40 -21.68 38.33
CA LYS A 627 -24.73 -21.79 39.76
C LYS A 627 -23.47 -21.86 40.61
N LEU A 628 -23.42 -21.02 41.64
CA LEU A 628 -22.35 -20.95 42.62
C LEU A 628 -22.98 -21.12 44.00
N MET A 629 -22.63 -22.21 44.68
CA MET A 629 -23.18 -22.54 45.99
C MET A 629 -22.06 -23.04 46.92
N HIS A 630 -21.91 -22.43 48.11
CA HIS A 630 -20.86 -22.76 49.08
C HIS A 630 -19.43 -22.65 48.49
N VAL A 631 -19.10 -21.45 48.00
CA VAL A 631 -17.82 -21.14 47.34
C VAL A 631 -17.11 -20.00 48.09
N ALA A 632 -15.79 -20.11 48.24
CA ALA A 632 -14.95 -19.05 48.80
C ALA A 632 -13.93 -18.57 47.76
N PHE A 633 -14.04 -17.30 47.37
CA PHE A 633 -13.11 -16.60 46.50
C PHE A 633 -12.18 -15.72 47.31
N ASN A 634 -10.88 -15.82 47.06
CA ASN A 634 -9.89 -15.02 47.78
C ASN A 634 -8.76 -14.55 46.86
N LYS A 635 -8.30 -13.30 46.99
CA LYS A 635 -7.12 -12.78 46.29
C LYS A 635 -7.16 -12.87 44.75
N LEU A 636 -8.35 -12.88 44.16
CA LEU A 636 -8.48 -12.82 42.70
C LEU A 636 -8.11 -11.43 42.16
N SER A 637 -7.76 -11.37 40.87
CA SER A 637 -7.51 -10.13 40.12
C SER A 637 -8.38 -10.09 38.87
N ASN A 638 -8.54 -8.90 38.28
CA ASN A 638 -9.30 -8.74 37.05
C ASN A 638 -8.71 -9.51 35.85
N PHE A 639 -9.56 -9.90 34.90
CA PHE A 639 -9.12 -10.59 33.69
C PHE A 639 -8.29 -9.66 32.80
N GLU A 640 -7.06 -10.06 32.51
CA GLU A 640 -6.16 -9.38 31.58
C GLU A 640 -5.45 -10.39 30.66
N LEU A 641 -5.63 -10.22 29.35
CA LEU A 641 -4.92 -10.96 28.31
C LEU A 641 -4.57 -10.01 27.16
N GLN A 642 -3.32 -9.56 27.09
CA GLN A 642 -2.85 -8.57 26.12
C GLN A 642 -3.75 -7.31 26.13
N TYR A 643 -4.47 -7.05 25.03
CA TYR A 643 -5.39 -5.92 24.88
C TYR A 643 -6.83 -6.23 25.35
N TRP A 644 -7.12 -7.46 25.76
CA TRP A 644 -8.41 -7.83 26.31
C TRP A 644 -8.37 -7.75 27.83
N LYS A 645 -8.87 -6.65 28.37
CA LYS A 645 -8.94 -6.39 29.82
C LYS A 645 -10.39 -6.18 30.24
N LEU A 646 -10.77 -6.76 31.37
CA LEU A 646 -12.06 -6.57 32.01
C LEU A 646 -11.83 -5.93 33.39
N PRO A 647 -12.81 -5.18 33.93
CA PRO A 647 -12.64 -4.45 35.18
C PRO A 647 -12.69 -5.37 36.41
N SER A 648 -13.40 -6.51 36.33
CA SER A 648 -13.74 -7.30 37.49
C SER A 648 -12.93 -8.60 37.67
N ALA A 649 -12.80 -9.03 38.92
CA ALA A 649 -12.19 -10.32 39.27
C ALA A 649 -13.06 -11.52 38.83
N ILE A 650 -14.38 -11.35 38.83
CA ILE A 650 -15.33 -12.34 38.31
C ILE A 650 -16.31 -11.60 37.41
N THR A 651 -16.42 -12.03 36.15
CA THR A 651 -17.33 -11.44 35.17
C THR A 651 -18.32 -12.46 34.64
N PHE A 652 -19.59 -12.11 34.62
CA PHE A 652 -20.65 -12.80 33.89
C PHE A 652 -21.22 -11.87 32.81
N TYR A 653 -20.91 -12.14 31.54
CA TYR A 653 -21.41 -11.36 30.40
C TYR A 653 -22.38 -12.20 29.56
N GLN A 654 -23.61 -11.72 29.39
CA GLN A 654 -24.68 -12.48 28.71
C GLN A 654 -24.75 -13.93 29.18
N SER A 655 -24.67 -14.11 30.50
CA SER A 655 -24.53 -15.38 31.19
C SER A 655 -25.22 -15.27 32.53
N ASP A 656 -26.44 -15.80 32.60
CA ASP A 656 -27.23 -15.77 33.83
C ASP A 656 -26.55 -16.53 34.97
N VAL A 657 -26.77 -16.10 36.22
CA VAL A 657 -26.11 -16.71 37.38
C VAL A 657 -26.92 -16.67 38.67
N ASP A 658 -26.91 -17.80 39.39
CA ASP A 658 -27.38 -17.91 40.76
C ASP A 658 -26.19 -18.09 41.71
N ILE A 659 -26.12 -17.25 42.75
CA ILE A 659 -25.02 -17.18 43.72
C ILE A 659 -25.62 -17.29 45.12
N GLU A 660 -25.24 -18.33 45.87
CA GLU A 660 -25.78 -18.61 47.19
C GLU A 660 -24.69 -19.10 48.15
N TYR A 661 -24.62 -18.58 49.39
CA TYR A 661 -23.59 -18.97 50.36
C TYR A 661 -22.15 -18.82 49.82
N VAL A 662 -21.87 -17.69 49.16
CA VAL A 662 -20.55 -17.41 48.57
C VAL A 662 -19.83 -16.29 49.34
N SER A 663 -18.53 -16.44 49.57
CA SER A 663 -17.67 -15.37 50.09
C SER A 663 -16.71 -14.82 49.02
N PHE A 664 -16.63 -13.49 48.94
CA PHE A 664 -15.75 -12.75 48.04
C PHE A 664 -14.80 -11.89 48.87
N GLU A 665 -13.51 -12.24 48.89
CA GLU A 665 -12.56 -11.62 49.82
C GLU A 665 -11.25 -11.16 49.16
N ASN A 666 -10.74 -10.01 49.62
CA ASN A 666 -9.36 -9.53 49.42
C ASN A 666 -8.87 -9.50 47.95
N ASN A 667 -9.64 -8.99 46.97
CA ASN A 667 -9.14 -8.92 45.59
C ASN A 667 -7.87 -8.05 45.48
N LEU A 668 -6.94 -8.46 44.62
CA LEU A 668 -5.63 -7.80 44.51
C LEU A 668 -5.66 -6.61 43.55
N ARG A 669 -6.37 -6.75 42.42
CA ARG A 669 -6.46 -5.77 41.32
C ARG A 669 -7.87 -5.81 40.70
N GLY A 670 -8.28 -4.73 40.05
CA GLY A 670 -9.59 -4.59 39.40
C GLY A 670 -10.44 -3.48 40.02
N ASP A 671 -11.37 -2.98 39.21
CA ASP A 671 -12.33 -1.96 39.61
C ASP A 671 -13.51 -2.60 40.38
N ASP A 672 -13.85 -3.86 40.08
CA ASP A 672 -14.94 -4.59 40.75
C ASP A 672 -14.49 -5.99 41.22
N TYR A 673 -15.13 -6.52 42.26
CA TYR A 673 -14.98 -7.93 42.58
C TYR A 673 -15.86 -8.79 41.65
N LEU A 674 -17.16 -8.49 41.60
CA LEU A 674 -18.13 -9.16 40.74
C LEU A 674 -18.73 -8.14 39.76
N ASN A 675 -18.69 -8.46 38.47
CA ASN A 675 -19.47 -7.74 37.46
C ASN A 675 -20.43 -8.71 36.76
N VAL A 676 -21.70 -8.35 36.70
CA VAL A 676 -22.70 -9.06 35.90
C VAL A 676 -23.26 -8.07 34.87
N PHE A 677 -23.24 -8.48 33.61
CA PHE A 677 -23.54 -7.60 32.47
C PHE A 677 -24.54 -8.27 31.53
N ARG A 678 -25.66 -7.60 31.22
CA ARG A 678 -26.73 -8.10 30.32
C ARG A 678 -27.20 -9.52 30.65
N SER A 679 -27.44 -9.79 31.93
CA SER A 679 -27.79 -11.12 32.42
C SER A 679 -28.76 -11.03 33.59
N ASP A 680 -29.47 -12.12 33.84
CA ASP A 680 -30.28 -12.28 35.05
C ASP A 680 -29.41 -12.77 36.21
N VAL A 681 -29.57 -12.15 37.39
CA VAL A 681 -28.75 -12.44 38.58
C VAL A 681 -29.59 -12.68 39.83
N SER A 682 -29.28 -13.77 40.55
CA SER A 682 -29.75 -13.97 41.92
C SER A 682 -28.55 -14.10 42.85
N LEU A 683 -28.40 -13.18 43.80
CA LEU A 683 -27.33 -13.18 44.78
C LEU A 683 -27.92 -13.25 46.19
N GLN A 684 -27.69 -14.36 46.89
CA GLN A 684 -28.35 -14.65 48.16
C GLN A 684 -27.38 -15.17 49.22
N ASN A 685 -27.66 -14.89 50.50
CA ASN A 685 -26.98 -15.51 51.65
C ASN A 685 -25.44 -15.46 51.56
N SER A 686 -24.87 -14.36 51.06
CA SER A 686 -23.46 -14.26 50.64
C SER A 686 -22.75 -13.07 51.31
N SER A 687 -21.44 -12.97 51.15
CA SER A 687 -20.65 -11.89 51.77
C SER A 687 -19.53 -11.35 50.89
N PHE A 688 -19.33 -10.03 50.91
CA PHE A 688 -18.17 -9.34 50.34
C PHE A 688 -17.35 -8.71 51.48
N LYS A 689 -16.04 -8.94 51.47
CA LYS A 689 -15.15 -8.44 52.52
C LYS A 689 -13.80 -7.95 51.99
N ASN A 690 -13.34 -6.81 52.51
CA ASN A 690 -12.02 -6.25 52.21
C ASN A 690 -11.75 -6.13 50.69
N THR A 691 -12.69 -5.57 49.94
CA THR A 691 -12.51 -5.37 48.50
C THR A 691 -11.68 -4.11 48.24
N ASN A 692 -10.81 -4.13 47.22
CA ASN A 692 -9.94 -2.98 46.89
C ASN A 692 -10.74 -1.79 46.30
N ALA A 693 -11.79 -2.11 45.55
CA ALA A 693 -12.68 -1.15 44.90
C ALA A 693 -14.14 -1.64 45.06
N ASP A 694 -14.93 -1.68 43.98
CA ASP A 694 -16.36 -1.98 44.04
C ASP A 694 -16.60 -3.47 44.37
N ALA A 695 -17.65 -3.76 45.13
CA ALA A 695 -17.98 -5.14 45.50
C ALA A 695 -18.78 -5.83 44.38
N PHE A 696 -19.91 -5.25 43.98
CA PHE A 696 -20.72 -5.76 42.88
C PHE A 696 -21.22 -4.63 41.96
N ASP A 697 -20.87 -4.76 40.68
CA ASP A 697 -21.37 -3.93 39.58
C ASP A 697 -22.35 -4.71 38.69
N GLY A 698 -23.55 -4.15 38.50
CA GLY A 698 -24.61 -4.71 37.67
C GLY A 698 -25.02 -3.80 36.52
N ASP A 699 -24.59 -4.15 35.31
CA ASP A 699 -24.85 -3.40 34.09
C ASP A 699 -25.93 -4.07 33.23
N PHE A 700 -27.07 -3.39 33.03
CA PHE A 700 -28.20 -3.89 32.26
C PHE A 700 -28.70 -5.25 32.76
N VAL A 701 -28.76 -5.41 34.08
CA VAL A 701 -29.15 -6.68 34.73
C VAL A 701 -30.57 -6.63 35.28
N PHE A 702 -31.15 -7.81 35.43
CA PHE A 702 -32.41 -8.02 36.11
C PHE A 702 -32.26 -9.05 37.23
N GLY A 703 -32.87 -8.80 38.40
CA GLY A 703 -32.91 -9.81 39.46
C GLY A 703 -32.85 -9.27 40.88
N THR A 704 -32.18 -10.00 41.78
CA THR A 704 -32.26 -9.74 43.23
C THR A 704 -30.96 -9.96 43.99
N VAL A 705 -30.76 -9.17 45.04
CA VAL A 705 -29.74 -9.35 46.08
C VAL A 705 -30.46 -9.49 47.42
N ARG A 706 -30.26 -10.61 48.14
CA ARG A 706 -30.99 -10.90 49.39
C ARG A 706 -30.11 -11.48 50.49
N ASN A 707 -30.21 -10.95 51.70
CA ASN A 707 -29.47 -11.46 52.86
C ASN A 707 -27.95 -11.51 52.60
N VAL A 708 -27.39 -10.39 52.15
CA VAL A 708 -25.96 -10.26 51.81
C VAL A 708 -25.31 -9.22 52.71
N SER A 709 -24.09 -9.52 53.17
CA SER A 709 -23.27 -8.60 53.96
C SER A 709 -22.11 -8.02 53.15
N PHE A 710 -21.87 -6.72 53.28
CA PHE A 710 -20.74 -5.99 52.71
C PHE A 710 -19.95 -5.35 53.84
N ASP A 711 -18.69 -5.71 54.00
CA ASP A 711 -17.83 -5.23 55.08
C ASP A 711 -16.48 -4.76 54.56
N SER A 712 -16.10 -3.52 54.89
CA SER A 712 -14.81 -2.93 54.49
C SER A 712 -14.62 -2.91 52.96
N ILE A 713 -15.49 -2.19 52.26
CA ILE A 713 -15.48 -2.08 50.79
C ILE A 713 -14.72 -0.83 50.37
N GLY A 714 -13.72 -1.01 49.49
CA GLY A 714 -12.78 0.04 49.11
C GLY A 714 -13.37 1.15 48.25
N ASN A 715 -14.51 0.94 47.60
CA ASN A 715 -15.25 1.97 46.87
C ASN A 715 -16.77 1.77 47.02
N ASP A 716 -17.50 1.33 45.98
CA ASP A 716 -18.96 1.16 46.04
C ASP A 716 -19.35 -0.28 46.44
N ALA A 717 -20.38 -0.45 47.28
CA ALA A 717 -20.87 -1.79 47.62
C ALA A 717 -21.73 -2.36 46.49
N LEU A 718 -22.64 -1.56 45.94
CA LEU A 718 -23.51 -1.90 44.82
C LEU A 718 -23.58 -0.71 43.85
N ASP A 719 -23.07 -0.86 42.63
CA ASP A 719 -23.29 0.10 41.52
C ASP A 719 -24.11 -0.57 40.42
N PHE A 720 -25.08 0.17 39.88
CA PHE A 720 -26.01 -0.34 38.87
C PHE A 720 -26.20 0.68 37.76
N SER A 721 -26.14 0.22 36.50
CA SER A 721 -26.39 1.02 35.31
C SER A 721 -27.45 0.37 34.42
N GLY A 722 -28.55 1.06 34.14
CA GLY A 722 -29.64 0.56 33.28
C GLY A 722 -30.28 -0.75 33.76
N SER A 723 -30.30 -0.99 35.08
CA SER A 723 -30.67 -2.28 35.69
C SER A 723 -31.97 -2.22 36.47
N GLN A 724 -32.67 -3.35 36.61
CA GLN A 724 -33.87 -3.49 37.43
C GLN A 724 -33.66 -4.52 38.54
N MET A 725 -33.50 -4.04 39.78
CA MET A 725 -33.01 -4.87 40.89
C MET A 725 -33.85 -4.73 42.16
N GLY A 726 -34.09 -5.86 42.82
CA GLY A 726 -34.62 -5.93 44.18
C GLY A 726 -33.52 -6.20 45.21
N LEU A 727 -33.35 -5.31 46.19
CA LEU A 727 -32.29 -5.36 47.21
C LEU A 727 -32.94 -5.54 48.60
N TYR A 728 -32.73 -6.69 49.24
CA TYR A 728 -33.52 -7.11 50.39
C TYR A 728 -32.65 -7.58 51.56
N SER A 729 -32.87 -7.03 52.76
CA SER A 729 -32.24 -7.51 53.99
C SER A 729 -30.70 -7.48 53.91
N LEU A 730 -30.12 -6.33 53.55
CA LEU A 730 -28.67 -6.19 53.38
C LEU A 730 -28.03 -5.52 54.58
N GLN A 731 -26.83 -5.97 54.93
CA GLN A 731 -25.99 -5.34 55.95
C GLN A 731 -24.73 -4.78 55.30
N MET A 732 -24.51 -3.47 55.41
CA MET A 732 -23.40 -2.77 54.76
C MET A 732 -22.66 -1.98 55.82
N ASN A 733 -21.39 -2.26 56.03
CA ASN A 733 -20.58 -1.61 57.05
C ASN A 733 -19.20 -1.24 56.50
N GLY A 734 -18.78 0.01 56.69
CA GLY A 734 -17.45 0.47 56.28
C GLY A 734 -17.31 0.53 54.75
N ILE A 735 -18.21 1.27 54.10
CA ILE A 735 -18.19 1.46 52.64
C ILE A 735 -17.52 2.80 52.33
N ALA A 736 -16.42 2.77 51.58
CA ALA A 736 -15.57 3.95 51.39
C ALA A 736 -16.18 5.04 50.49
N ASP A 737 -17.08 4.69 49.57
CA ASP A 737 -17.79 5.66 48.72
C ASP A 737 -19.31 5.47 48.77
N LYS A 738 -19.94 4.74 47.84
CA LYS A 738 -21.41 4.58 47.79
C LYS A 738 -21.87 3.21 48.27
N ALA A 739 -22.78 3.14 49.23
CA ALA A 739 -23.38 1.86 49.61
C ALA A 739 -24.32 1.33 48.52
N ILE A 740 -25.19 2.18 47.94
CA ILE A 740 -26.00 1.83 46.76
C ILE A 740 -25.99 3.00 45.77
N SER A 741 -25.69 2.71 44.52
CA SER A 741 -25.71 3.66 43.41
C SER A 741 -26.58 3.13 42.26
N GLY A 742 -27.59 3.90 41.86
CA GLY A 742 -28.41 3.64 40.68
C GLY A 742 -28.19 4.71 39.61
N GLY A 743 -27.70 4.30 38.44
CA GLY A 743 -27.43 5.15 37.28
C GLY A 743 -28.14 4.72 36.00
N GLU A 744 -28.21 5.66 35.04
CA GLU A 744 -28.63 5.44 33.65
C GLU A 744 -29.96 4.67 33.50
N ARG A 745 -31.05 5.17 34.11
CA ARG A 745 -32.40 4.56 34.13
C ARG A 745 -32.51 3.25 34.92
N SER A 746 -31.72 3.10 35.97
CA SER A 746 -31.89 1.97 36.87
C SER A 746 -33.17 2.10 37.71
N MET A 747 -33.83 0.98 37.99
CA MET A 747 -34.96 0.86 38.91
C MET A 747 -34.59 -0.06 40.06
N LEU A 748 -34.33 0.52 41.24
CA LEU A 748 -33.89 -0.22 42.42
C LEU A 748 -34.98 -0.21 43.49
N LYS A 749 -35.36 -1.38 43.99
CA LYS A 749 -36.26 -1.53 45.13
C LYS A 749 -35.54 -2.09 46.34
N CYS A 750 -35.35 -1.26 47.35
CA CYS A 750 -34.54 -1.54 48.53
C CYS A 750 -35.43 -1.72 49.76
N MET A 751 -35.31 -2.84 50.48
CA MET A 751 -36.09 -3.07 51.71
C MET A 751 -35.26 -3.72 52.80
N ASN A 752 -35.46 -3.29 54.05
CA ASN A 752 -34.81 -3.85 55.24
C ASN A 752 -33.28 -3.71 55.20
N LEU A 753 -32.76 -2.54 54.81
CA LEU A 753 -31.32 -2.31 54.73
C LEU A 753 -30.78 -1.77 56.06
N LYS A 754 -29.57 -2.21 56.42
CA LYS A 754 -28.78 -1.65 57.51
C LYS A 754 -27.45 -1.16 56.95
N ILE A 755 -27.28 0.15 56.82
CA ILE A 755 -26.07 0.77 56.26
C ILE A 755 -25.38 1.58 57.37
N GLU A 756 -24.14 1.22 57.68
CA GLU A 756 -23.34 1.83 58.74
C GLU A 756 -21.97 2.28 58.22
N ASN A 757 -21.47 3.42 58.70
CA ASN A 757 -20.11 3.90 58.45
C ASN A 757 -19.78 4.00 56.95
N CYS A 758 -20.53 4.84 56.22
CA CYS A 758 -20.39 5.02 54.78
C CYS A 758 -20.24 6.50 54.41
N GLU A 759 -19.51 6.81 53.34
CA GLU A 759 -19.42 8.18 52.83
C GLU A 759 -20.78 8.62 52.26
N LEU A 760 -21.33 7.89 51.28
CA LEU A 760 -22.61 8.18 50.61
C LEU A 760 -23.54 6.96 50.69
N ALA A 761 -24.64 7.02 51.44
CA ALA A 761 -25.46 5.83 51.63
C ALA A 761 -26.25 5.45 50.36
N ILE A 762 -27.18 6.29 49.90
CA ILE A 762 -28.01 5.99 48.72
C ILE A 762 -27.83 7.07 47.66
N ASN A 763 -27.56 6.66 46.42
CA ASN A 763 -27.39 7.54 45.27
C ASN A 763 -28.33 7.14 44.12
N SER A 764 -28.98 8.14 43.50
CA SER A 764 -29.75 8.00 42.27
C SER A 764 -29.37 9.08 41.26
N LYS A 765 -28.92 8.67 40.07
CA LYS A 765 -28.43 9.55 38.99
C LYS A 765 -29.01 9.18 37.63
N ASP A 766 -29.02 10.14 36.71
CA ASP A 766 -29.26 9.90 35.27
C ASP A 766 -30.56 9.11 34.98
N ASP A 767 -31.71 9.67 35.37
CA ASP A 767 -33.07 9.15 35.13
C ASP A 767 -33.38 7.84 35.87
N SER A 768 -32.61 7.54 36.92
CA SER A 768 -32.80 6.36 37.76
C SER A 768 -33.81 6.60 38.87
N HIS A 769 -34.43 5.51 39.34
CA HIS A 769 -35.39 5.49 40.43
C HIS A 769 -34.95 4.52 41.51
N VAL A 770 -34.78 5.02 42.74
CA VAL A 770 -34.47 4.19 43.92
C VAL A 770 -35.57 4.33 44.95
N GLU A 771 -36.29 3.25 45.21
CA GLU A 771 -37.26 3.13 46.31
C GLU A 771 -36.55 2.47 47.51
N ILE A 772 -36.59 3.07 48.69
CA ILE A 772 -36.02 2.50 49.92
C ILE A 772 -37.05 2.49 51.07
N ILE A 773 -37.26 1.31 51.66
CA ILE A 773 -38.30 1.08 52.67
C ILE A 773 -37.73 0.39 53.91
N ASN A 774 -38.21 0.78 55.10
CA ASN A 774 -37.97 0.09 56.38
C ASN A 774 -36.47 -0.18 56.63
N SER A 775 -35.65 0.86 56.57
CA SER A 775 -34.19 0.73 56.58
C SER A 775 -33.56 1.64 57.64
N THR A 776 -32.31 1.40 58.00
CA THR A 776 -31.54 2.24 58.94
C THR A 776 -30.23 2.65 58.29
N LEU A 777 -29.97 3.96 58.28
CA LEU A 777 -28.72 4.56 57.81
C LEU A 777 -28.04 5.22 59.00
N LYS A 778 -26.82 4.79 59.33
CA LYS A 778 -26.12 5.20 60.55
C LYS A 778 -24.69 5.62 60.29
N ASN A 779 -24.26 6.71 60.92
CA ASN A 779 -22.90 7.24 60.80
C ASN A 779 -22.47 7.47 59.34
N CYS A 780 -23.40 7.91 58.48
CA CYS A 780 -23.09 8.21 57.08
C CYS A 780 -22.73 9.69 56.90
N LYS A 781 -21.81 10.04 56.01
CA LYS A 781 -21.51 11.46 55.74
C LYS A 781 -22.67 12.12 55.00
N VAL A 782 -23.23 11.47 53.97
CA VAL A 782 -24.46 11.87 53.30
C VAL A 782 -25.41 10.68 53.20
N ALA A 783 -26.66 10.84 53.62
CA ALA A 783 -27.64 9.75 53.55
C ALA A 783 -28.23 9.58 52.13
N TYR A 784 -28.64 10.67 51.47
CA TYR A 784 -29.22 10.61 50.12
C TYR A 784 -28.55 11.57 49.14
N VAL A 785 -28.30 11.12 47.91
CA VAL A 785 -27.77 11.96 46.82
C VAL A 785 -28.58 11.73 45.55
N VAL A 786 -29.17 12.79 44.99
CA VAL A 786 -30.01 12.72 43.78
C VAL A 786 -29.64 13.82 42.80
N PHE A 787 -29.14 13.46 41.61
CA PHE A 787 -28.58 14.44 40.68
C PHE A 787 -28.52 13.96 39.21
N LEU A 788 -28.16 14.87 38.30
CA LEU A 788 -27.89 14.58 36.89
C LEU A 788 -26.38 14.63 36.62
N LYS A 789 -25.76 13.49 36.29
CA LYS A 789 -24.32 13.41 35.96
C LYS A 789 -24.09 13.58 34.46
N LYS A 790 -24.94 12.98 33.64
CA LYS A 790 -24.86 12.85 32.17
C LYS A 790 -26.06 13.55 31.53
N ALA A 791 -25.80 14.61 30.77
CA ALA A 791 -26.83 15.51 30.26
C ALA A 791 -27.79 14.86 29.24
N GLU A 792 -27.43 13.70 28.68
CA GLU A 792 -28.27 12.91 27.79
C GLU A 792 -29.40 12.12 28.50
N TYR A 793 -29.41 12.12 29.84
CA TYR A 793 -30.47 11.54 30.68
C TYR A 793 -31.31 12.61 31.39
N GLY A 794 -32.40 12.17 32.03
CA GLY A 794 -33.22 12.96 32.94
C GLY A 794 -32.66 13.00 34.38
N PRO A 795 -33.25 13.82 35.27
CA PRO A 795 -32.81 13.94 36.65
C PRO A 795 -33.17 12.68 37.48
N GLY A 796 -32.40 12.39 38.53
CA GLY A 796 -32.61 11.21 39.37
C GLY A 796 -33.86 11.28 40.26
N TRP A 797 -34.25 10.12 40.78
CA TRP A 797 -35.40 9.94 41.66
C TRP A 797 -35.08 9.04 42.86
N ILE A 798 -35.46 9.48 44.07
CA ILE A 798 -35.47 8.65 45.30
C ILE A 798 -36.82 8.79 46.02
N ASP A 799 -37.38 7.65 46.46
CA ASP A 799 -38.52 7.58 47.40
C ASP A 799 -38.11 6.78 48.65
N ALA A 800 -37.99 7.46 49.79
CA ALA A 800 -37.60 6.89 51.07
C ALA A 800 -38.78 6.85 52.04
N ARG A 801 -39.13 5.66 52.56
CA ARG A 801 -40.26 5.46 53.49
C ARG A 801 -39.86 4.62 54.70
N ALA A 802 -40.23 5.08 55.89
CA ALA A 802 -39.87 4.42 57.16
C ALA A 802 -38.36 4.15 57.26
N VAL A 803 -37.52 5.13 56.90
CA VAL A 803 -36.07 5.05 57.06
C VAL A 803 -35.63 5.82 58.30
N ASN A 804 -34.90 5.16 59.20
CA ASN A 804 -34.32 5.77 60.38
C ASN A 804 -32.90 6.27 60.08
N LEU A 805 -32.63 7.55 60.36
CA LEU A 805 -31.31 8.17 60.21
C LEU A 805 -30.67 8.40 61.58
N GLU A 806 -29.51 7.80 61.82
CA GLU A 806 -28.76 7.94 63.07
C GLU A 806 -27.39 8.55 62.80
N ASN A 807 -27.14 9.77 63.32
CA ASN A 807 -25.81 10.40 63.24
C ASN A 807 -25.27 10.55 61.79
N CYS A 808 -26.15 10.86 60.84
CA CYS A 808 -25.76 11.22 59.48
C CYS A 808 -25.46 12.73 59.39
N LYS A 809 -24.32 13.13 58.81
CA LYS A 809 -23.90 14.55 58.80
C LYS A 809 -24.75 15.42 57.88
N VAL A 810 -25.09 14.91 56.70
CA VAL A 810 -25.97 15.55 55.73
C VAL A 810 -27.10 14.58 55.40
N GLU A 811 -28.34 15.03 55.57
CA GLU A 811 -29.51 14.20 55.28
C GLU A 811 -29.63 13.93 53.77
N ALA A 812 -29.67 14.97 52.95
CA ALA A 812 -29.80 14.83 51.51
C ALA A 812 -29.09 15.93 50.73
N LEU A 813 -28.54 15.54 49.58
CA LEU A 813 -28.13 16.44 48.51
C LEU A 813 -29.05 16.20 47.31
N VAL A 814 -29.91 17.17 47.03
CA VAL A 814 -30.90 17.14 45.94
C VAL A 814 -30.59 18.24 44.92
N GLU A 815 -30.31 17.86 43.67
CA GLU A 815 -30.02 18.79 42.58
C GLU A 815 -31.31 19.40 42.01
N TYR A 816 -31.22 20.61 41.46
CA TYR A 816 -32.33 21.23 40.72
C TYR A 816 -32.91 20.28 39.66
N ARG A 817 -34.24 20.13 39.67
CA ARG A 817 -35.06 19.18 38.86
C ARG A 817 -35.03 17.71 39.29
N SER A 818 -34.16 17.31 40.20
CA SER A 818 -34.20 15.97 40.81
C SER A 818 -35.36 15.84 41.79
N ASN A 819 -35.76 14.60 42.03
CA ASN A 819 -36.96 14.29 42.81
C ASN A 819 -36.58 13.40 43.99
N PHE A 820 -36.73 13.95 45.20
CA PHE A 820 -36.55 13.20 46.44
C PHE A 820 -37.82 13.29 47.28
N PHE A 821 -38.34 12.13 47.70
CA PHE A 821 -39.49 12.01 48.59
C PHE A 821 -39.06 11.32 49.87
N LEU A 822 -39.45 11.90 51.01
CA LEU A 822 -39.23 11.33 52.33
C LEU A 822 -40.59 11.18 53.02
N ASN A 823 -40.97 9.94 53.34
CA ASN A 823 -42.27 9.56 53.89
C ASN A 823 -43.46 10.14 53.09
N GLY A 824 -43.34 10.13 51.76
CA GLY A 824 -44.36 10.66 50.84
C GLY A 824 -44.33 12.18 50.63
N VAL A 825 -43.44 12.92 51.31
CA VAL A 825 -43.30 14.37 51.18
C VAL A 825 -42.12 14.71 50.27
N LYS A 826 -42.36 15.48 49.21
CA LYS A 826 -41.31 15.96 48.31
C LYS A 826 -40.39 16.95 49.03
N GLN A 827 -39.09 16.73 48.94
CA GLN A 827 -38.07 17.61 49.51
C GLN A 827 -37.67 18.71 48.51
N GLU A 828 -37.26 19.86 49.03
CA GLU A 828 -36.72 20.96 48.22
C GLU A 828 -35.34 20.61 47.66
N HIS A 829 -34.98 21.23 46.54
CA HIS A 829 -33.62 21.11 46.01
C HIS A 829 -32.65 21.89 46.89
N THR A 830 -31.48 21.31 47.13
CA THR A 830 -30.43 21.89 47.98
C THR A 830 -29.37 22.63 47.17
N HIS A 831 -29.15 22.23 45.92
CA HIS A 831 -28.06 22.73 45.08
C HIS A 831 -28.49 22.84 43.61
N GLN A 832 -27.87 23.75 42.87
CA GLN A 832 -28.07 23.87 41.42
C GLN A 832 -27.32 22.80 40.62
N SER A 833 -26.14 22.41 41.10
CA SER A 833 -25.29 21.37 40.52
C SER A 833 -24.58 20.64 41.67
N ILE A 834 -24.78 19.33 41.79
CA ILE A 834 -24.17 18.48 42.83
C ILE A 834 -22.87 17.85 42.33
N LYS A 835 -22.75 17.63 41.02
CA LYS A 835 -21.61 16.94 40.40
C LYS A 835 -20.25 17.54 40.79
N GLU A 836 -20.18 18.84 41.00
CA GLU A 836 -18.95 19.56 41.36
C GLU A 836 -18.51 19.33 42.81
N MET A 837 -19.39 18.85 43.67
CA MET A 837 -19.10 18.57 45.09
C MET A 837 -18.70 17.10 45.33
N LEU A 838 -19.04 16.22 44.39
CA LEU A 838 -18.77 14.78 44.47
C LEU A 838 -17.35 14.43 43.96
N TYR A 839 -17.02 13.13 43.99
CA TYR A 839 -15.79 12.56 43.44
C TYR A 839 -14.50 13.02 44.13
N GLY A 840 -14.58 13.20 45.45
CA GLY A 840 -13.44 13.57 46.29
C GLY A 840 -13.13 15.07 46.33
N ASN A 841 -14.05 15.91 45.86
CA ASN A 841 -13.98 17.36 46.08
C ASN A 841 -14.43 17.71 47.51
N GLU A 842 -15.69 17.45 47.84
CA GLU A 842 -16.25 17.64 49.19
C GLU A 842 -16.80 16.33 49.76
N PHE A 843 -17.46 15.54 48.92
CA PHE A 843 -18.04 14.24 49.26
C PHE A 843 -17.63 13.14 48.26
N GLY A 844 -17.73 11.90 48.70
CA GLY A 844 -17.39 10.72 47.91
C GLY A 844 -15.88 10.53 47.75
N LYS A 845 -15.46 9.37 47.25
CA LYS A 845 -14.05 9.04 47.07
C LYS A 845 -13.52 9.56 45.72
N ASN A 846 -12.26 9.99 45.68
CA ASN A 846 -11.59 10.34 44.42
C ASN A 846 -11.08 9.06 43.72
N SER A 847 -11.62 8.79 42.53
CA SER A 847 -11.25 7.62 41.70
C SER A 847 -9.89 7.74 41.00
N LYS A 848 -9.17 8.88 41.11
CA LYS A 848 -7.88 9.13 40.44
C LYS A 848 -6.64 8.95 41.30
N THR A 849 -6.76 8.53 42.55
CA THR A 849 -5.61 8.17 43.39
C THR A 849 -5.36 6.67 43.26
N PRO A 850 -4.27 6.23 42.61
CA PRO A 850 -3.83 4.84 42.77
C PRO A 850 -3.47 4.66 44.25
N ASN A 851 -3.91 3.56 44.86
CA ASN A 851 -3.32 3.09 46.11
C ASN A 851 -1.80 2.96 45.89
N GLN A 852 -1.01 3.66 46.70
CA GLN A 852 0.43 3.42 46.82
C GLN A 852 0.68 2.02 47.38
#